data_AF-A0A3M7G9N3-F1
#
_entry.id   AF-A0A3M7G9N3-F1
#
_cell.length_a   1.000
_cell.length_b   1.000
_cell.length_c   1.000
_cell.angle_alpha   90.00
_cell.angle_beta   90.00
_cell.angle_gamma   90.00
#
_symmetry.space_group_name_H-M   'P 1'
#
loop_
_entity.id
_entity.type
_entity.pdbx_description
1 polymer ?
#
loop_
_entity_poly.entity_id
_entity_poly.type
_entity_poly.pdbx_seq_one_letter_code
_entity_poly.pdbx_strand_id
1 'polypeptide(L)'
;MPSLGKSTPAEKAEDGYGRVRGLRAVARRKSAVAPRNQLSELQKSQAGRREGRGWKCLEHRPFSLMSVATARQAPLTLVRAYSVSAGARLRTPRPCILANWPRWLNARHVTTTAPPSQEAVPLRKHLKDEAKRKKNAAKANNAGATKKQPVDPRLEQWELTVGIEIHAELNTAQKLFSPATTEASGTAPNSRVALFDAATPGAQPQFQVATLLPALRAAIALGCEVQHKSGWDRKHYFHWDQPNGYQITQYYHAFAKHGSVSLTAADGVPAEELQGAEAVRVGIKQIQMEQDTAKTTNIGSSTYHVDLNRAGLPLIEIITLPQIHSPQTAAAVVRKIAGVLRSVDACVTGMEFGGLRADVNVSVRQRGTEGNGANYSGVSGLGQRTEIKNLSSFKAVEDAIIAERDRQISVLEAGGVIEGETRGWTLGASETTRLRGKEGEVDYRYMPDPDLPPLIIASGLVDHLRLSMPELPDETVQRVQTQYALSAKDAKTISDLDDGDRLDFMEETVLLVKAALDNKTIDEQKIGKLVGNWMLHELGGLLTTTETSWDSMSITPQELADIIANVQRKHVTARVGKQLLATLHDQDPNRPRPTVEQMIEDGNLRLRPLTEEGYEQLAQAIMDENPEMVNAVKVKGQKGKAMWFVGQMVRRGDEGTVEPEKAKEVVERLLAT
;
A
#
# COMPACT_ATOMS: atom_id res chain seq x y z
N MET A 1 -41.82 -31.18 72.22
CA MET A 1 -43.27 -31.17 71.91
C MET A 1 -43.49 -30.62 70.50
N PRO A 2 -44.66 -30.84 69.85
CA PRO A 2 -44.77 -30.80 68.38
C PRO A 2 -45.93 -29.98 67.77
N SER A 3 -45.83 -29.68 66.47
CA SER A 3 -46.94 -29.53 65.48
C SER A 3 -46.32 -29.58 64.06
N LEU A 4 -46.77 -30.37 63.07
CA LEU A 4 -48.09 -30.52 62.40
C LEU A 4 -48.44 -29.34 61.47
N GLY A 5 -48.74 -29.51 60.17
CA GLY A 5 -48.64 -30.70 59.31
C GLY A 5 -49.46 -30.60 57.99
N LYS A 6 -49.29 -31.58 57.07
CA LYS A 6 -50.17 -32.02 55.94
C LYS A 6 -50.80 -30.95 54.99
N SER A 7 -50.69 -31.09 53.66
CA SER A 7 -51.69 -31.85 52.86
C SER A 7 -51.39 -31.87 51.33
N THR A 8 -52.04 -32.80 50.61
CA THR A 8 -52.09 -32.97 49.12
C THR A 8 -53.45 -33.55 48.72
N PRO A 9 -54.00 -33.25 47.53
CA PRO A 9 -54.22 -34.26 46.45
C PRO A 9 -53.72 -33.75 45.06
N ALA A 10 -53.37 -34.58 44.06
CA ALA A 10 -54.21 -35.34 43.10
C ALA A 10 -55.20 -34.47 42.30
N GLU A 11 -55.44 -34.63 40.98
CA GLU A 11 -55.34 -35.76 40.01
C GLU A 11 -54.81 -35.19 38.63
N LYS A 12 -54.52 -35.84 37.48
CA LYS A 12 -54.73 -37.14 36.78
C LYS A 12 -53.40 -37.59 36.07
N ALA A 13 -53.19 -38.62 35.22
CA ALA A 13 -53.95 -39.47 34.25
C ALA A 13 -54.43 -38.76 32.95
N GLU A 14 -54.39 -39.31 31.72
CA GLU A 14 -53.95 -40.60 31.13
C GLU A 14 -53.01 -40.30 29.92
N ASP A 15 -51.91 -41.02 29.64
CA ASP A 15 -51.70 -42.38 29.07
C ASP A 15 -51.83 -42.47 27.52
N GLY A 16 -50.94 -43.25 26.87
CA GLY A 16 -50.71 -43.23 25.42
C GLY A 16 -49.65 -44.24 24.92
N TYR A 17 -50.10 -45.46 24.60
CA TYR A 17 -49.28 -46.64 24.29
C TYR A 17 -48.41 -46.58 23.01
N GLY A 18 -47.31 -47.35 22.99
CA GLY A 18 -46.56 -47.66 21.75
C GLY A 18 -45.27 -48.48 21.92
N ARG A 19 -45.34 -49.79 22.23
CA ARG A 19 -44.12 -50.64 22.40
C ARG A 19 -44.30 -52.14 22.07
N VAL A 20 -43.67 -52.60 20.99
CA VAL A 20 -43.50 -54.04 20.63
C VAL A 20 -42.10 -54.17 19.97
N ARG A 21 -41.10 -54.83 20.56
CA ARG A 21 -40.70 -56.25 20.34
C ARG A 21 -40.82 -56.69 18.86
N GLY A 22 -39.82 -57.29 18.19
CA GLY A 22 -38.46 -57.68 18.56
C GLY A 22 -38.19 -59.17 18.27
N LEU A 23 -37.14 -59.51 17.52
CA LEU A 23 -36.77 -60.89 17.15
C LEU A 23 -35.26 -61.09 16.98
N ARG A 24 -34.78 -62.34 17.09
CA ARG A 24 -33.35 -62.75 17.03
C ARG A 24 -33.11 -63.80 15.93
N ALA A 25 -32.02 -63.65 15.18
CA ALA A 25 -31.17 -64.72 14.65
C ALA A 25 -29.74 -64.13 14.58
N VAL A 26 -28.67 -64.66 15.19
CA VAL A 26 -28.15 -66.04 15.35
C VAL A 26 -27.54 -66.59 14.06
N ALA A 27 -26.25 -66.28 13.87
CA ALA A 27 -25.29 -67.10 13.14
C ALA A 27 -23.94 -67.07 13.88
N ARG A 28 -23.36 -68.23 14.17
CA ARG A 28 -22.03 -68.38 14.79
C ARG A 28 -21.02 -68.83 13.74
N ARG A 29 -19.78 -68.34 13.80
CA ARG A 29 -18.59 -69.20 13.70
C ARG A 29 -17.52 -68.78 14.72
N LYS A 30 -16.80 -69.77 15.25
CA LYS A 30 -15.58 -69.63 16.07
C LYS A 30 -14.36 -69.69 15.10
N SER A 31 -13.07 -69.63 15.47
CA SER A 31 -12.38 -69.91 16.74
C SER A 31 -10.89 -69.50 16.70
N ALA A 32 -10.30 -69.26 17.90
CA ALA A 32 -8.86 -69.20 18.22
C ALA A 32 -8.01 -68.08 17.54
N VAL A 33 -7.09 -67.34 18.18
CA VAL A 33 -6.23 -67.50 19.39
C VAL A 33 -4.94 -68.33 19.16
N ALA A 34 -3.87 -67.63 18.72
CA ALA A 34 -2.52 -67.46 19.32
C ALA A 34 -1.73 -68.67 19.95
N PRO A 35 -0.41 -68.55 20.22
CA PRO A 35 0.71 -67.89 19.49
C PRO A 35 2.01 -68.76 19.45
N ARG A 36 3.11 -68.32 18.78
CA ARG A 36 4.53 -68.28 19.28
C ARG A 36 5.65 -68.28 18.21
N ASN A 37 6.70 -67.49 18.52
CA ASN A 37 8.15 -67.74 18.42
C ASN A 37 8.94 -68.05 17.11
N GLN A 38 9.96 -67.19 16.91
CA GLN A 38 11.41 -67.48 16.82
C GLN A 38 12.13 -67.76 15.48
N LEU A 39 13.31 -67.13 15.39
CA LEU A 39 14.56 -67.53 14.69
C LEU A 39 14.55 -67.46 13.14
N SER A 40 15.65 -67.13 12.45
CA SER A 40 16.99 -66.65 12.89
C SER A 40 17.66 -65.78 11.81
N GLU A 41 18.81 -65.20 12.14
CA GLU A 41 19.78 -64.64 11.18
C GLU A 41 20.30 -65.70 10.19
N LEU A 42 20.91 -65.26 9.06
CA LEU A 42 22.19 -65.81 8.57
C LEU A 42 22.87 -64.90 7.52
N GLN A 43 24.20 -65.07 7.45
CA GLN A 43 25.28 -64.40 6.68
C GLN A 43 24.95 -63.90 5.25
N LYS A 44 25.51 -62.79 4.72
CA LYS A 44 26.93 -62.33 4.56
C LYS A 44 27.80 -63.11 3.55
N SER A 45 28.38 -62.33 2.62
CA SER A 45 29.57 -62.58 1.78
C SER A 45 29.48 -63.52 0.58
N GLN A 46 29.88 -62.99 -0.59
CA GLN A 46 31.12 -63.38 -1.28
C GLN A 46 31.60 -62.24 -2.19
N ALA A 47 32.86 -62.29 -2.65
CA ALA A 47 33.48 -61.23 -3.46
C ALA A 47 34.59 -61.77 -4.38
N GLY A 48 34.77 -61.11 -5.53
CA GLY A 48 35.89 -61.30 -6.47
C GLY A 48 35.45 -61.12 -7.93
N ARG A 49 36.27 -60.72 -8.89
CA ARG A 49 37.61 -60.08 -8.98
C ARG A 49 38.01 -60.20 -10.46
N ARG A 50 38.38 -59.09 -11.12
CA ARG A 50 39.24 -58.92 -12.33
C ARG A 50 39.01 -57.47 -12.81
N GLU A 51 39.98 -56.55 -12.85
CA GLU A 51 41.25 -56.51 -13.61
C GLU A 51 41.03 -56.49 -15.14
N GLY A 52 41.50 -55.50 -15.92
CA GLY A 52 42.24 -54.27 -15.57
C GLY A 52 42.79 -53.52 -16.81
N ARG A 53 43.66 -52.49 -16.57
CA ARG A 53 44.30 -51.54 -17.53
C ARG A 53 43.40 -50.36 -17.99
N GLY A 54 43.89 -49.11 -18.15
CA GLY A 54 45.14 -48.50 -17.68
C GLY A 54 45.66 -47.29 -18.51
N TRP A 55 46.06 -46.20 -17.84
CA TRP A 55 46.85 -45.04 -18.33
C TRP A 55 46.08 -44.08 -19.29
N LYS A 56 46.38 -42.77 -19.44
CA LYS A 56 47.45 -41.86 -18.93
C LYS A 56 46.94 -40.39 -18.85
N CYS A 57 47.69 -39.47 -18.23
CA CYS A 57 47.37 -38.01 -18.13
C CYS A 57 48.18 -37.15 -19.12
N LEU A 58 47.73 -35.90 -19.43
CA LEU A 58 48.44 -34.60 -19.23
C LEU A 58 47.69 -33.36 -19.84
N GLU A 59 47.80 -32.19 -19.19
CA GLU A 59 48.16 -30.80 -19.66
C GLU A 59 47.76 -30.21 -21.05
N HIS A 60 47.74 -28.88 -21.35
CA HIS A 60 47.49 -27.62 -20.58
C HIS A 60 47.39 -26.36 -21.53
N ARG A 61 46.31 -25.55 -21.45
CA ARG A 61 46.20 -24.10 -21.86
C ARG A 61 46.50 -23.72 -23.37
N PRO A 62 46.61 -22.41 -23.79
CA PRO A 62 45.49 -21.47 -24.08
C PRO A 62 45.62 -20.70 -25.44
N PHE A 63 45.02 -19.48 -25.57
CA PHE A 63 44.97 -18.53 -26.73
C PHE A 63 43.97 -18.91 -27.87
N SER A 64 43.36 -17.99 -28.66
CA SER A 64 43.22 -16.50 -28.60
C SER A 64 41.98 -16.01 -29.40
N LEU A 65 41.71 -14.70 -29.35
CA LEU A 65 40.72 -13.96 -30.16
C LEU A 65 40.89 -14.13 -31.69
N MET A 66 39.76 -14.10 -32.41
CA MET A 66 39.61 -13.23 -33.58
C MET A 66 38.15 -12.85 -33.84
N SER A 67 37.93 -11.77 -34.60
CA SER A 67 36.62 -11.17 -34.88
C SER A 67 36.41 -11.04 -36.39
N VAL A 68 35.24 -11.45 -36.88
CA VAL A 68 34.68 -11.01 -38.18
C VAL A 68 33.16 -10.89 -38.02
N ALA A 69 32.59 -9.79 -38.51
CA ALA A 69 31.14 -9.60 -38.58
C ALA A 69 30.61 -9.81 -40.01
N THR A 70 29.39 -10.32 -40.15
CA THR A 70 28.55 -10.07 -41.33
C THR A 70 27.08 -10.35 -41.01
N ALA A 71 26.18 -9.46 -41.44
CA ALA A 71 24.75 -9.60 -41.23
C ALA A 71 24.06 -10.33 -42.40
N ARG A 72 22.95 -11.02 -42.13
CA ARG A 72 21.88 -11.32 -43.10
C ARG A 72 20.53 -11.38 -42.36
N GLN A 73 19.47 -10.97 -43.04
CA GLN A 73 18.14 -10.75 -42.48
C GLN A 73 17.13 -11.84 -42.90
N ALA A 74 15.94 -11.75 -42.28
CA ALA A 74 14.64 -12.23 -42.75
C ALA A 74 14.24 -13.71 -42.46
N PRO A 75 12.93 -14.03 -42.42
CA PRO A 75 11.76 -13.15 -42.47
C PRO A 75 10.79 -13.26 -41.25
N LEU A 76 9.88 -12.28 -41.14
CA LEU A 76 8.66 -12.35 -40.33
C LEU A 76 7.55 -13.07 -41.11
N THR A 77 6.77 -13.95 -40.48
CA THR A 77 5.31 -14.13 -40.73
C THR A 77 4.65 -15.11 -39.75
N LEU A 78 3.76 -14.62 -38.89
CA LEU A 78 2.46 -15.25 -38.62
C LEU A 78 1.55 -14.33 -37.80
N VAL A 79 0.72 -13.55 -38.49
CA VAL A 79 -0.37 -12.79 -37.86
C VAL A 79 -1.62 -13.67 -37.85
N ARG A 80 -2.30 -13.79 -36.71
CA ARG A 80 -3.67 -14.30 -36.64
C ARG A 80 -4.54 -13.30 -35.89
N ALA A 81 -5.52 -12.75 -36.59
CA ALA A 81 -6.36 -11.68 -36.06
C ALA A 81 -7.42 -12.21 -35.08
N TYR A 82 -7.65 -11.45 -34.01
CA TYR A 82 -8.89 -11.45 -33.25
C TYR A 82 -9.40 -10.01 -33.18
N SER A 83 -10.58 -9.75 -33.74
CA SER A 83 -11.23 -8.44 -33.68
C SER A 83 -12.04 -8.33 -32.40
N VAL A 84 -11.70 -7.37 -31.54
CA VAL A 84 -12.53 -6.93 -30.41
C VAL A 84 -12.95 -5.48 -30.67
N SER A 85 -14.16 -5.12 -30.26
CA SER A 85 -14.80 -3.83 -30.55
C SER A 85 -14.06 -2.64 -29.94
N ALA A 86 -14.00 -1.53 -30.70
CA ALA A 86 -13.40 -0.30 -30.22
C ALA A 86 -14.25 0.39 -29.14
N GLY A 87 -13.65 0.61 -27.96
CA GLY A 87 -14.18 1.41 -26.87
C GLY A 87 -13.05 1.70 -25.88
N ALA A 88 -12.94 2.94 -25.39
CA ALA A 88 -11.86 3.44 -24.53
C ALA A 88 -10.42 3.20 -25.04
N ARG A 89 -9.79 4.22 -25.63
CA ARG A 89 -8.33 4.23 -25.84
C ARG A 89 -7.63 4.52 -24.51
N LEU A 90 -7.29 3.47 -23.76
CA LEU A 90 -6.33 3.57 -22.65
C LEU A 90 -4.99 4.13 -23.17
N ARG A 91 -4.28 4.93 -22.36
CA ARG A 91 -2.94 5.43 -22.70
C ARG A 91 -2.01 4.26 -23.03
N THR A 92 -1.50 4.19 -24.25
CA THR A 92 -0.24 3.48 -24.48
C THR A 92 0.89 4.30 -23.84
N PRO A 93 1.86 3.68 -23.14
CA PRO A 93 2.98 4.41 -22.55
C PRO A 93 3.72 5.17 -23.65
N ARG A 94 3.89 6.48 -23.46
CA ARG A 94 4.63 7.32 -24.40
C ARG A 94 6.12 7.00 -24.31
N PRO A 95 6.85 6.87 -25.42
CA PRO A 95 8.31 6.82 -25.36
C PRO A 95 8.84 8.17 -24.87
N CYS A 96 9.38 8.20 -23.66
CA CYS A 96 9.93 9.41 -23.04
C CYS A 96 11.10 9.95 -23.88
N ILE A 97 11.11 11.25 -24.16
CA ILE A 97 12.18 11.91 -24.95
C ILE A 97 13.51 11.98 -24.16
N LEU A 98 13.48 11.67 -22.85
CA LEU A 98 14.53 11.83 -21.85
C LEU A 98 15.66 10.77 -21.92
N ALA A 99 15.98 10.25 -23.09
CA ALA A 99 16.94 9.15 -23.29
C ALA A 99 18.41 9.46 -22.91
N ASN A 100 18.76 10.71 -22.55
CA ASN A 100 20.14 11.20 -22.47
C ASN A 100 20.58 11.85 -21.12
N TRP A 101 19.82 11.77 -20.03
CA TRP A 101 20.29 12.11 -18.67
C TRP A 101 19.43 11.42 -17.57
N PRO A 102 19.94 11.21 -16.35
CA PRO A 102 20.72 10.05 -15.92
C PRO A 102 19.87 8.97 -15.20
N ARG A 103 19.64 7.79 -15.82
CA ARG A 103 19.17 6.53 -15.19
C ARG A 103 17.83 6.48 -14.43
N TRP A 104 17.46 7.45 -13.58
CA TRP A 104 16.40 7.30 -12.58
C TRP A 104 14.98 7.21 -13.15
N LEU A 105 14.66 8.00 -14.19
CA LEU A 105 13.37 7.94 -14.90
C LEU A 105 13.05 6.53 -15.44
N ASN A 106 14.08 5.78 -15.87
CA ASN A 106 13.90 4.42 -16.37
C ASN A 106 13.63 3.38 -15.25
N ALA A 107 13.84 3.73 -13.97
CA ALA A 107 13.67 2.79 -12.85
C ALA A 107 12.20 2.60 -12.43
N ARG A 108 11.35 3.63 -12.58
CA ARG A 108 9.91 3.55 -12.30
C ARG A 108 9.14 2.74 -13.36
N HIS A 109 9.69 2.59 -14.56
CA HIS A 109 9.08 1.83 -15.66
C HIS A 109 9.38 0.33 -15.67
N VAL A 110 9.95 -0.26 -14.59
CA VAL A 110 10.16 -1.72 -14.47
C VAL A 110 8.89 -2.43 -13.96
N THR A 111 7.79 -2.12 -14.62
CA THR A 111 6.42 -2.57 -14.33
C THR A 111 6.26 -4.05 -14.61
N THR A 112 5.99 -4.86 -13.59
CA THR A 112 5.62 -6.29 -13.76
C THR A 112 4.12 -6.56 -13.70
N THR A 113 3.30 -5.52 -13.55
CA THR A 113 1.85 -5.62 -13.37
C THR A 113 1.09 -5.95 -14.66
N ALA A 114 0.01 -6.73 -14.51
CA ALA A 114 -1.12 -6.67 -15.43
C ALA A 114 -1.96 -5.42 -15.09
N PRO A 115 -2.62 -4.77 -16.07
CA PRO A 115 -3.41 -3.56 -15.81
C PRO A 115 -4.59 -3.86 -14.87
N PRO A 116 -4.83 -3.05 -13.82
CA PRO A 116 -5.90 -3.30 -12.86
C PRO A 116 -7.28 -3.14 -13.50
N SER A 117 -8.14 -4.15 -13.35
CA SER A 117 -9.52 -4.11 -13.84
C SER A 117 -10.35 -3.08 -13.07
N GLN A 118 -10.84 -2.03 -13.73
CA GLN A 118 -11.70 -0.98 -13.16
C GLN A 118 -13.14 -1.46 -12.86
N GLU A 119 -13.34 -2.57 -12.13
CA GLU A 119 -14.68 -2.98 -11.70
C GLU A 119 -14.71 -3.86 -10.43
N ALA A 120 -14.14 -3.35 -9.33
CA ALA A 120 -14.36 -3.88 -7.98
C ALA A 120 -15.38 -3.00 -7.23
N VAL A 121 -16.51 -3.58 -6.79
CA VAL A 121 -17.56 -2.86 -6.04
C VAL A 121 -16.97 -2.25 -4.76
N PRO A 122 -16.85 -0.91 -4.62
CA PRO A 122 -15.97 -0.36 -3.60
C PRO A 122 -16.49 -0.58 -2.18
N LEU A 123 -15.71 -1.28 -1.35
CA LEU A 123 -15.89 -1.32 0.11
C LEU A 123 -15.94 0.11 0.69
N ARG A 124 -15.25 1.06 0.03
CA ARG A 124 -15.33 2.51 0.24
C ARG A 124 -16.77 3.05 0.32
N LYS A 125 -17.74 2.48 -0.41
CA LYS A 125 -19.16 2.86 -0.32
C LYS A 125 -19.79 2.38 0.99
N HIS A 126 -19.60 1.12 1.35
CA HIS A 126 -20.04 0.57 2.64
C HIS A 126 -19.42 1.33 3.82
N LEU A 127 -18.11 1.57 3.79
CA LEU A 127 -17.40 2.36 4.80
C LEU A 127 -17.92 3.80 4.90
N LYS A 128 -18.22 4.45 3.77
CA LYS A 128 -18.80 5.82 3.73
C LYS A 128 -20.23 5.84 4.29
N ASP A 129 -21.05 4.85 3.98
CA ASP A 129 -22.43 4.74 4.45
C ASP A 129 -22.51 4.28 5.92
N GLU A 130 -21.60 3.43 6.40
CA GLU A 130 -21.47 3.07 7.82
C GLU A 130 -20.92 4.22 8.66
N ALA A 131 -19.91 4.94 8.17
CA ALA A 131 -19.43 6.16 8.82
C ALA A 131 -20.53 7.23 8.88
N LYS A 132 -21.35 7.35 7.83
CA LYS A 132 -22.54 8.22 7.80
C LYS A 132 -23.61 7.75 8.78
N ARG A 133 -23.89 6.44 8.90
CA ARG A 133 -24.79 5.85 9.90
C ARG A 133 -24.29 6.11 11.33
N LYS A 134 -23.01 5.83 11.64
CA LYS A 134 -22.42 6.10 12.96
C LYS A 134 -22.41 7.61 13.29
N LYS A 135 -22.10 8.49 12.31
CA LYS A 135 -22.17 9.95 12.49
C LYS A 135 -23.59 10.46 12.71
N ASN A 136 -24.60 9.84 12.09
CA ASN A 136 -26.01 10.15 12.31
C ASN A 136 -26.51 9.64 13.68
N ALA A 137 -26.11 8.43 14.10
CA ALA A 137 -26.43 7.90 15.42
C ALA A 137 -25.76 8.72 16.55
N ALA A 138 -24.51 9.14 16.37
CA ALA A 138 -23.84 10.05 17.30
C ALA A 138 -24.56 11.42 17.38
N LYS A 139 -24.97 11.98 16.23
CA LYS A 139 -25.79 13.21 16.17
C LYS A 139 -27.16 13.08 16.82
N ALA A 140 -27.75 11.89 16.84
CA ALA A 140 -29.03 11.63 17.51
C ALA A 140 -28.89 11.58 19.04
N ASN A 141 -27.72 11.17 19.54
CA ASN A 141 -27.52 10.89 20.97
C ASN A 141 -26.82 12.00 21.77
N ASN A 142 -26.18 13.00 21.15
CA ASN A 142 -25.88 14.26 21.85
C ASN A 142 -25.53 15.44 20.94
N ALA A 143 -25.71 16.66 21.48
CA ALA A 143 -25.28 17.91 20.86
C ALA A 143 -24.10 18.51 21.63
N GLY A 144 -23.02 18.87 20.93
CA GLY A 144 -21.94 19.72 21.45
C GLY A 144 -20.54 19.12 21.39
N ALA A 145 -19.60 19.97 20.95
CA ALA A 145 -18.13 19.87 21.08
C ALA A 145 -17.41 18.58 20.67
N THR A 146 -16.51 18.71 19.68
CA THR A 146 -15.35 17.82 19.53
C THR A 146 -14.35 18.04 20.67
N LYS A 147 -14.66 17.51 21.86
CA LYS A 147 -13.63 17.25 22.88
C LYS A 147 -12.76 16.08 22.42
N LYS A 148 -11.44 16.15 22.65
CA LYS A 148 -10.64 14.92 22.73
C LYS A 148 -11.26 14.02 23.80
N GLN A 149 -11.28 12.71 23.57
CA GLN A 149 -11.49 11.76 24.67
C GLN A 149 -10.45 12.08 25.77
N PRO A 150 -10.81 12.09 27.05
CA PRO A 150 -9.80 12.11 28.11
C PRO A 150 -8.91 10.87 27.94
N VAL A 151 -7.60 11.04 28.13
CA VAL A 151 -6.69 9.89 28.19
C VAL A 151 -7.09 9.06 29.40
N ASP A 152 -7.28 7.76 29.22
CA ASP A 152 -7.59 6.84 30.33
C ASP A 152 -6.39 6.83 31.29
N PRO A 153 -6.54 7.25 32.57
CA PRO A 153 -5.42 7.39 33.50
C PRO A 153 -4.74 6.05 33.81
N ARG A 154 -5.37 4.91 33.49
CA ARG A 154 -4.73 3.59 33.58
C ARG A 154 -3.53 3.45 32.65
N LEU A 155 -3.53 4.16 31.52
CA LEU A 155 -2.44 4.12 30.53
C LEU A 155 -1.12 4.73 31.03
N GLU A 156 -1.16 5.48 32.14
CA GLU A 156 0.05 5.91 32.86
C GLU A 156 0.71 4.72 33.58
N GLN A 157 -0.06 3.77 34.11
CA GLN A 157 0.43 2.62 34.86
C GLN A 157 0.80 1.43 33.97
N TRP A 158 0.17 1.30 32.80
CA TRP A 158 0.35 0.19 31.88
C TRP A 158 1.16 0.58 30.64
N GLU A 159 2.07 -0.29 30.23
CA GLU A 159 2.82 -0.20 28.98
C GLU A 159 2.23 -1.20 27.98
N LEU A 160 1.85 -0.71 26.81
CA LEU A 160 1.48 -1.49 25.65
C LEU A 160 2.76 -1.86 24.87
N THR A 161 2.86 -3.10 24.42
CA THR A 161 3.88 -3.54 23.48
C THR A 161 3.26 -4.40 22.38
N VAL A 162 3.45 -3.97 21.13
CA VAL A 162 2.86 -4.57 19.93
C VAL A 162 3.95 -5.02 18.96
N GLY A 163 3.77 -6.21 18.38
CA GLY A 163 4.46 -6.67 17.16
C GLY A 163 3.45 -6.96 16.05
N ILE A 164 3.86 -6.88 14.78
CA ILE A 164 2.98 -7.00 13.61
C ILE A 164 3.55 -8.01 12.61
N GLU A 165 2.68 -8.85 12.07
CA GLU A 165 2.94 -9.82 11.01
C GLU A 165 2.16 -9.37 9.76
N ILE A 166 2.85 -8.75 8.80
CA ILE A 166 2.23 -8.21 7.58
C ILE A 166 2.39 -9.21 6.44
N HIS A 167 1.27 -9.72 5.93
CA HIS A 167 1.26 -10.61 4.77
C HIS A 167 0.90 -9.77 3.52
N ALA A 168 1.80 -9.67 2.56
CA ALA A 168 1.62 -8.92 1.32
C ALA A 168 1.76 -9.82 0.08
N GLU A 169 0.85 -9.67 -0.87
CA GLU A 169 0.78 -10.46 -2.10
C GLU A 169 1.74 -9.89 -3.17
N LEU A 170 2.64 -10.72 -3.68
CA LEU A 170 3.64 -10.33 -4.67
C LEU A 170 3.00 -10.16 -6.05
N ASN A 171 3.39 -9.09 -6.74
CA ASN A 171 2.84 -8.62 -8.03
C ASN A 171 3.28 -9.44 -9.26
N THR A 172 3.31 -10.77 -9.17
CA THR A 172 3.79 -11.64 -10.27
C THR A 172 2.67 -12.27 -11.09
N ALA A 173 2.94 -12.55 -12.37
CA ALA A 173 1.98 -13.18 -13.28
C ALA A 173 1.67 -14.67 -13.00
N GLN A 174 2.50 -15.35 -12.18
CA GLN A 174 2.37 -16.77 -11.82
C GLN A 174 2.50 -16.98 -10.30
N LYS A 175 1.94 -18.09 -9.82
CA LYS A 175 1.92 -18.54 -8.43
C LYS A 175 3.30 -18.93 -7.90
N LEU A 176 3.44 -19.09 -6.58
CA LEU A 176 4.75 -19.32 -5.94
C LEU A 176 5.40 -20.65 -6.35
N PHE A 177 4.61 -21.72 -6.39
CA PHE A 177 5.08 -23.09 -6.61
C PHE A 177 4.36 -23.81 -7.75
N SER A 178 3.71 -23.07 -8.66
CA SER A 178 3.04 -23.67 -9.81
C SER A 178 2.96 -22.68 -10.99
N PRO A 179 2.79 -23.18 -12.23
CA PRO A 179 2.73 -22.33 -13.41
C PRO A 179 1.36 -21.63 -13.60
N ALA A 180 0.39 -21.84 -12.71
CA ALA A 180 -0.91 -21.18 -12.79
C ALA A 180 -0.78 -19.66 -12.57
N THR A 181 -1.65 -18.91 -13.23
CA THR A 181 -1.67 -17.44 -13.13
C THR A 181 -2.33 -16.94 -11.84
N THR A 182 -1.98 -15.73 -11.45
CA THR A 182 -2.43 -15.03 -10.24
C THR A 182 -3.69 -14.18 -10.43
N GLU A 183 -4.16 -13.98 -11.67
CA GLU A 183 -5.30 -13.11 -11.98
C GLU A 183 -6.56 -13.44 -11.16
N ALA A 184 -6.91 -12.59 -10.20
CA ALA A 184 -7.88 -12.89 -9.15
C ALA A 184 -9.28 -12.23 -9.30
N SER A 185 -9.44 -11.28 -10.23
CA SER A 185 -10.69 -10.52 -10.41
C SER A 185 -11.54 -11.06 -11.56
N GLY A 186 -12.84 -11.22 -11.36
CA GLY A 186 -13.81 -11.63 -12.39
C GLY A 186 -13.68 -13.07 -12.91
N THR A 187 -12.65 -13.82 -12.52
CA THR A 187 -12.42 -15.20 -12.96
C THR A 187 -13.44 -16.19 -12.39
N ALA A 188 -13.77 -17.22 -13.16
CA ALA A 188 -14.62 -18.31 -12.67
C ALA A 188 -13.94 -19.06 -11.49
N PRO A 189 -14.71 -19.54 -10.48
CA PRO A 189 -14.14 -20.33 -9.38
C PRO A 189 -13.38 -21.55 -9.88
N ASN A 190 -12.23 -21.83 -9.27
CA ASN A 190 -11.35 -22.96 -9.60
C ASN A 190 -10.85 -23.00 -11.07
N SER A 191 -10.73 -21.85 -11.74
CA SER A 191 -10.23 -21.74 -13.13
C SER A 191 -8.73 -21.36 -13.25
N ARG A 192 -8.12 -20.86 -12.17
CA ARG A 192 -6.70 -20.52 -12.05
C ARG A 192 -5.98 -21.51 -11.12
N VAL A 193 -5.97 -22.79 -11.50
CA VAL A 193 -5.56 -23.90 -10.62
C VAL A 193 -4.67 -24.89 -11.37
N ALA A 194 -3.46 -25.15 -10.86
CA ALA A 194 -2.57 -26.22 -11.31
C ALA A 194 -2.76 -27.52 -10.49
N LEU A 195 -2.20 -28.64 -10.97
CA LEU A 195 -2.27 -29.94 -10.28
C LEU A 195 -1.74 -29.89 -8.84
N PHE A 196 -0.68 -29.09 -8.59
CA PHE A 196 -0.12 -28.88 -7.24
C PHE A 196 -1.02 -28.00 -6.36
N ASP A 197 -1.63 -26.95 -6.91
CA ASP A 197 -2.58 -26.08 -6.18
C ASP A 197 -3.79 -26.89 -5.66
N ALA A 198 -4.19 -27.92 -6.41
CA ALA A 198 -5.27 -28.85 -6.08
C ALA A 198 -4.82 -30.08 -5.27
N ALA A 199 -3.56 -30.14 -4.82
CA ALA A 199 -2.98 -31.28 -4.09
C ALA A 199 -3.15 -32.65 -4.79
N THR A 200 -3.07 -32.67 -6.13
CA THR A 200 -3.24 -33.89 -6.93
C THR A 200 -2.15 -34.91 -6.56
N PRO A 201 -2.47 -36.18 -6.25
CA PRO A 201 -1.46 -37.19 -5.91
C PRO A 201 -0.36 -37.31 -6.97
N GLY A 202 0.89 -37.13 -6.54
CA GLY A 202 2.07 -37.14 -7.42
C GLY A 202 2.48 -35.77 -7.99
N ALA A 203 1.73 -34.69 -7.73
CA ALA A 203 2.17 -33.33 -8.03
C ALA A 203 3.26 -32.87 -7.02
N GLN A 204 4.25 -32.14 -7.51
CA GLN A 204 5.34 -31.55 -6.72
C GLN A 204 5.34 -30.01 -6.86
N PRO A 205 5.84 -29.27 -5.86
CA PRO A 205 6.02 -27.82 -5.95
C PRO A 205 7.11 -27.44 -6.96
N GLN A 206 6.83 -26.47 -7.83
CA GLN A 206 7.80 -25.90 -8.77
C GLN A 206 7.97 -24.41 -8.51
N PHE A 207 9.02 -24.02 -7.79
CA PHE A 207 9.29 -22.62 -7.44
C PHE A 207 9.45 -21.73 -8.68
N GLN A 208 8.62 -20.68 -8.79
CA GLN A 208 8.65 -19.73 -9.89
C GLN A 208 9.62 -18.58 -9.57
N VAL A 209 10.83 -18.63 -10.15
CA VAL A 209 11.95 -17.70 -9.86
C VAL A 209 11.56 -16.22 -10.04
N ALA A 210 10.60 -15.90 -10.91
CA ALA A 210 10.08 -14.54 -11.08
C ALA A 210 9.54 -13.92 -9.76
N THR A 211 9.00 -14.74 -8.85
CA THR A 211 8.50 -14.29 -7.52
C THR A 211 9.61 -13.80 -6.59
N LEU A 212 10.86 -14.21 -6.81
CA LEU A 212 11.98 -13.76 -5.99
C LEU A 212 12.30 -12.28 -6.24
N LEU A 213 12.08 -11.77 -7.45
CA LEU A 213 12.45 -10.39 -7.81
C LEU A 213 11.72 -9.34 -6.97
N PRO A 214 10.37 -9.32 -6.89
CA PRO A 214 9.68 -8.38 -6.02
C PRO A 214 9.93 -8.64 -4.52
N ALA A 215 10.08 -9.90 -4.10
CA ALA A 215 10.44 -10.24 -2.72
C ALA A 215 11.82 -9.63 -2.32
N LEU A 216 12.80 -9.67 -3.23
CA LEU A 216 14.09 -9.01 -3.04
C LEU A 216 13.98 -7.48 -3.05
N ARG A 217 13.16 -6.89 -3.93
CA ARG A 217 12.90 -5.43 -3.90
C ARG A 217 12.33 -5.00 -2.54
N ALA A 218 11.32 -5.72 -2.03
CA ALA A 218 10.74 -5.49 -0.70
C ALA A 218 11.79 -5.59 0.42
N ALA A 219 12.63 -6.63 0.40
CA ALA A 219 13.68 -6.81 1.40
C ALA A 219 14.73 -5.70 1.37
N ILE A 220 15.20 -5.30 0.18
CA ILE A 220 16.16 -4.20 0.03
C ILE A 220 15.55 -2.87 0.50
N ALA A 221 14.30 -2.59 0.12
CA ALA A 221 13.58 -1.35 0.47
C ALA A 221 13.29 -1.22 1.97
N LEU A 222 13.13 -2.34 2.68
CA LEU A 222 12.95 -2.41 4.14
C LEU A 222 14.28 -2.54 4.91
N GLY A 223 15.41 -2.35 4.21
CA GLY A 223 16.76 -2.36 4.79
C GLY A 223 17.26 -3.72 5.27
N CYS A 224 16.64 -4.82 4.82
CA CYS A 224 16.97 -6.16 5.28
C CYS A 224 18.27 -6.72 4.66
N GLU A 225 18.98 -7.48 5.48
CA GLU A 225 20.10 -8.34 5.11
C GLU A 225 19.58 -9.58 4.33
N VAL A 226 19.62 -9.50 3.00
CA VAL A 226 19.31 -10.64 2.11
C VAL A 226 20.33 -11.76 2.33
N GLN A 227 19.84 -12.94 2.67
CA GLN A 227 20.63 -14.12 2.98
C GLN A 227 21.08 -14.83 1.69
N HIS A 228 22.38 -15.17 1.59
CA HIS A 228 22.91 -15.88 0.41
C HIS A 228 22.27 -17.27 0.20
N LYS A 229 21.83 -17.93 1.28
CA LYS A 229 21.12 -19.20 1.26
C LYS A 229 19.86 -19.12 2.10
N SER A 230 18.74 -19.54 1.52
CA SER A 230 17.43 -19.69 2.15
C SER A 230 16.93 -21.14 2.00
N GLY A 231 15.97 -21.53 2.83
CA GLY A 231 15.37 -22.87 2.83
C GLY A 231 13.86 -22.80 2.93
N TRP A 232 13.19 -23.79 2.32
CA TRP A 232 11.74 -23.93 2.33
C TRP A 232 11.32 -24.92 3.42
N ASP A 233 10.24 -24.61 4.14
CA ASP A 233 9.74 -25.37 5.28
C ASP A 233 8.23 -25.62 5.17
N ARG A 234 7.76 -26.79 5.62
CA ARG A 234 6.35 -27.18 5.65
C ARG A 234 5.70 -26.89 7.01
N LYS A 235 4.73 -25.98 7.01
CA LYS A 235 3.87 -25.56 8.14
C LYS A 235 2.58 -26.38 8.08
N HIS A 236 2.51 -27.49 8.83
CA HIS A 236 1.44 -28.48 8.74
C HIS A 236 0.18 -28.07 9.50
N TYR A 237 -0.94 -27.95 8.81
CA TYR A 237 -2.26 -27.83 9.40
C TYR A 237 -3.33 -28.34 8.45
N PHE A 238 -4.34 -29.01 9.00
CA PHE A 238 -5.49 -29.48 8.22
C PHE A 238 -6.59 -28.43 8.26
N HIS A 239 -6.83 -27.79 7.12
CA HIS A 239 -7.96 -26.91 6.88
C HIS A 239 -8.36 -27.02 5.40
N TRP A 240 -9.65 -26.86 5.09
CA TRP A 240 -10.19 -27.15 3.75
C TRP A 240 -9.75 -26.16 2.66
N ASP A 241 -9.12 -25.04 3.04
CA ASP A 241 -8.51 -24.09 2.11
C ASP A 241 -7.01 -24.34 1.85
N GLN A 242 -6.39 -25.28 2.57
CA GLN A 242 -5.00 -25.68 2.37
C GLN A 242 -4.94 -27.16 1.96
N PRO A 243 -5.23 -27.49 0.68
CA PRO A 243 -5.49 -28.87 0.24
C PRO A 243 -4.29 -29.81 0.39
N ASN A 244 -3.06 -29.28 0.43
CA ASN A 244 -1.85 -30.05 0.71
C ASN A 244 -1.74 -30.57 2.17
N GLY A 245 -2.53 -30.05 3.11
CA GLY A 245 -2.38 -30.31 4.56
C GLY A 245 -1.15 -29.65 5.19
N TYR A 246 -0.41 -28.86 4.41
CA TYR A 246 0.69 -28.00 4.82
C TYR A 246 0.79 -26.78 3.90
N GLN A 247 1.30 -25.68 4.45
CA GLN A 247 1.70 -24.47 3.72
C GLN A 247 3.23 -24.47 3.59
N ILE A 248 3.76 -24.19 2.40
CA ILE A 248 5.19 -23.98 2.20
C ILE A 248 5.54 -22.51 2.56
N THR A 249 6.52 -22.34 3.43
CA THR A 249 7.00 -21.06 4.00
C THR A 249 8.53 -21.14 4.22
N GLN A 250 9.13 -20.23 5.00
CA GLN A 250 10.58 -20.23 5.31
C GLN A 250 10.85 -19.93 6.80
N TYR A 251 10.65 -20.92 7.68
CA TYR A 251 10.71 -20.75 9.12
C TYR A 251 12.14 -20.71 9.68
N TYR A 252 12.99 -21.68 9.34
CA TYR A 252 14.37 -21.76 9.85
C TYR A 252 15.32 -20.82 9.08
N HIS A 253 15.12 -20.69 7.77
CA HIS A 253 16.02 -20.01 6.86
C HIS A 253 15.30 -19.01 5.93
N ALA A 254 14.51 -18.11 6.52
CA ALA A 254 13.93 -16.94 5.86
C ALA A 254 14.94 -16.15 5.01
N PHE A 255 14.54 -15.71 3.82
CA PHE A 255 15.44 -15.14 2.81
C PHE A 255 16.02 -13.76 3.14
N ALA A 256 15.41 -13.00 4.06
CA ALA A 256 15.93 -11.70 4.47
C ALA A 256 15.70 -11.45 5.97
N LYS A 257 16.64 -10.75 6.63
CA LYS A 257 16.65 -10.54 8.10
C LYS A 257 17.07 -9.12 8.49
N HIS A 258 16.88 -8.74 9.75
CA HIS A 258 17.51 -7.56 10.37
C HIS A 258 17.23 -6.19 9.70
N GLY A 259 16.05 -6.02 9.10
CA GLY A 259 15.63 -4.73 8.52
C GLY A 259 15.07 -3.75 9.55
N SER A 260 14.52 -2.62 9.08
CA SER A 260 13.80 -1.67 9.92
C SER A 260 13.01 -0.64 9.13
N VAL A 261 11.93 -0.12 9.71
CA VAL A 261 11.21 1.06 9.23
C VAL A 261 11.40 2.24 10.19
N SER A 262 11.58 3.45 9.64
CA SER A 262 11.62 4.71 10.40
C SER A 262 10.32 5.48 10.20
N LEU A 263 9.83 6.13 11.25
CA LEU A 263 8.51 6.78 11.29
C LEU A 263 8.61 8.15 11.93
N THR A 264 8.13 9.17 11.22
CA THR A 264 8.21 10.58 11.63
C THR A 264 6.88 11.07 12.21
N ALA A 265 6.86 12.27 12.79
CA ALA A 265 5.62 12.97 13.10
C ALA A 265 4.68 13.13 11.87
N ALA A 266 5.25 13.25 10.66
CA ALA A 266 4.52 13.34 9.40
C ALA A 266 3.91 12.01 8.91
N ASP A 267 4.15 10.90 9.61
CA ASP A 267 3.54 9.59 9.38
C ASP A 267 2.39 9.28 10.36
N GLY A 268 2.19 10.15 11.37
CA GLY A 268 1.13 10.06 12.38
C GLY A 268 1.55 9.51 13.74
N VAL A 269 2.86 9.41 14.01
CA VAL A 269 3.41 9.01 15.32
C VAL A 269 3.06 10.04 16.40
N PRO A 270 2.60 9.65 17.60
CA PRO A 270 2.40 10.57 18.71
C PRO A 270 3.70 11.26 19.15
N ALA A 271 3.63 12.57 19.44
CA ALA A 271 4.80 13.33 19.92
C ALA A 271 5.41 12.77 21.22
N GLU A 272 4.60 12.11 22.04
CA GLU A 272 4.99 11.42 23.27
C GLU A 272 5.90 10.20 23.02
N GLU A 273 5.74 9.49 21.90
CA GLU A 273 6.63 8.39 21.51
C GLU A 273 7.94 8.88 20.87
N LEU A 274 7.89 10.01 20.17
CA LEU A 274 9.09 10.61 19.56
C LEU A 274 10.08 11.11 20.63
N GLN A 275 9.61 11.49 21.82
CA GLN A 275 10.45 11.94 22.96
C GLN A 275 11.45 13.07 22.62
N GLY A 276 11.14 13.86 21.58
CA GLY A 276 12.02 14.92 21.06
C GLY A 276 12.99 14.49 19.95
N ALA A 277 13.03 13.20 19.58
CA ALA A 277 13.72 12.72 18.38
C ALA A 277 12.88 12.99 17.12
N GLU A 278 13.53 12.99 15.95
CA GLU A 278 12.89 13.26 14.65
C GLU A 278 12.07 12.07 14.12
N ALA A 279 12.45 10.84 14.51
CA ALA A 279 11.79 9.60 14.09
C ALA A 279 11.90 8.49 15.14
N VAL A 280 10.86 7.65 15.21
CA VAL A 280 10.88 6.34 15.89
C VAL A 280 11.31 5.28 14.89
N ARG A 281 12.18 4.34 15.28
CA ARG A 281 12.65 3.23 14.44
C ARG A 281 12.11 1.89 14.98
N VAL A 282 11.40 1.15 14.13
CA VAL A 282 10.87 -0.19 14.43
C VAL A 282 11.66 -1.21 13.61
N GLY A 283 12.27 -2.18 14.28
CA GLY A 283 13.03 -3.25 13.63
C GLY A 283 12.13 -4.28 12.91
N ILE A 284 12.66 -4.88 11.85
CA ILE A 284 12.05 -6.00 11.13
C ILE A 284 12.95 -7.21 11.35
N LYS A 285 12.41 -8.24 12.00
CA LYS A 285 13.14 -9.46 12.35
C LYS A 285 13.55 -10.23 11.10
N GLN A 286 12.56 -10.55 10.27
CA GLN A 286 12.74 -11.32 9.04
C GLN A 286 11.61 -11.02 8.04
N ILE A 287 11.89 -11.32 6.76
CA ILE A 287 10.89 -11.46 5.71
C ILE A 287 11.04 -12.86 5.13
N GLN A 288 9.92 -13.56 4.97
CA GLN A 288 9.83 -14.93 4.46
C GLN A 288 8.83 -14.99 3.30
N MET A 289 9.06 -15.86 2.32
CA MET A 289 8.11 -16.12 1.22
C MET A 289 7.21 -17.30 1.58
N GLU A 290 5.89 -17.19 1.37
CA GLU A 290 4.95 -18.30 1.59
C GLU A 290 3.73 -18.31 0.64
N GLN A 291 2.96 -19.40 0.67
CA GLN A 291 1.75 -19.58 -0.14
C GLN A 291 0.51 -18.97 0.53
N ASP A 292 -0.37 -18.27 -0.20
CA ASP A 292 -1.73 -18.00 0.30
C ASP A 292 -2.64 -19.24 0.25
N THR A 293 -3.67 -19.26 1.09
CA THR A 293 -4.68 -20.33 1.14
C THR A 293 -5.79 -20.09 0.10
N ALA A 294 -6.60 -21.10 -0.18
CA ALA A 294 -7.82 -20.94 -0.99
C ALA A 294 -8.81 -19.94 -0.36
N LYS A 295 -9.80 -19.49 -1.13
CA LYS A 295 -10.89 -18.65 -0.60
C LYS A 295 -12.05 -19.54 -0.14
N THR A 296 -12.33 -19.55 1.16
CA THR A 296 -13.54 -20.18 1.72
C THR A 296 -14.71 -19.18 1.73
N THR A 297 -15.89 -19.60 1.30
CA THR A 297 -17.15 -18.84 1.40
C THR A 297 -18.22 -19.72 2.05
N ASN A 298 -18.82 -19.29 3.17
CA ASN A 298 -19.96 -19.98 3.78
C ASN A 298 -21.25 -19.65 3.01
N ILE A 299 -22.05 -20.67 2.68
CA ILE A 299 -23.34 -20.54 2.00
C ILE A 299 -24.39 -21.31 2.82
N GLY A 300 -24.80 -20.71 3.95
CA GLY A 300 -25.88 -21.21 4.81
C GLY A 300 -25.42 -21.51 6.24
N SER A 301 -25.91 -22.62 6.80
CA SER A 301 -25.63 -23.04 8.18
C SER A 301 -24.49 -24.05 8.30
N SER A 302 -24.19 -24.81 7.24
CA SER A 302 -23.22 -25.91 7.26
C SER A 302 -22.44 -26.16 5.96
N THR A 303 -22.70 -25.39 4.89
CA THR A 303 -22.09 -25.60 3.57
C THR A 303 -21.03 -24.53 3.30
N TYR A 304 -19.83 -24.98 2.96
CA TYR A 304 -18.70 -24.10 2.60
C TYR A 304 -18.27 -24.39 1.16
N HIS A 305 -18.17 -23.34 0.34
CA HIS A 305 -17.54 -23.41 -0.98
C HIS A 305 -16.08 -22.99 -0.86
N VAL A 306 -15.19 -23.75 -1.51
CA VAL A 306 -13.75 -23.46 -1.59
C VAL A 306 -13.39 -23.11 -3.03
N ASP A 307 -12.70 -21.98 -3.21
CA ASP A 307 -12.13 -21.55 -4.48
C ASP A 307 -10.60 -21.53 -4.42
N LEU A 308 -9.98 -22.49 -5.10
CA LEU A 308 -8.54 -22.71 -5.20
C LEU A 308 -7.83 -21.71 -6.13
N ASN A 309 -8.54 -20.78 -6.78
CA ASN A 309 -7.93 -19.69 -7.56
C ASN A 309 -6.82 -18.98 -6.75
N ARG A 310 -7.08 -18.71 -5.47
CA ARG A 310 -6.14 -18.05 -4.53
C ARG A 310 -5.08 -18.98 -3.91
N ALA A 311 -5.31 -20.30 -3.92
CA ALA A 311 -4.40 -21.25 -3.30
C ALA A 311 -3.04 -21.23 -4.02
N GLY A 312 -1.96 -20.98 -3.28
CA GLY A 312 -0.61 -20.90 -3.84
C GLY A 312 -0.22 -19.54 -4.43
N LEU A 313 -1.03 -18.48 -4.28
CA LEU A 313 -0.55 -17.11 -4.58
C LEU A 313 0.72 -16.81 -3.78
N PRO A 314 1.67 -16.03 -4.36
CA PRO A 314 2.94 -15.75 -3.73
C PRO A 314 2.81 -14.61 -2.72
N LEU A 315 3.08 -14.89 -1.45
CA LEU A 315 3.12 -13.90 -0.38
C LEU A 315 4.56 -13.66 0.09
N ILE A 316 4.79 -12.47 0.64
CA ILE A 316 5.80 -12.25 1.68
C ILE A 316 5.12 -11.97 3.03
N GLU A 317 5.64 -12.59 4.08
CA GLU A 317 5.32 -12.26 5.47
C GLU A 317 6.48 -11.44 6.06
N ILE A 318 6.18 -10.23 6.53
CA ILE A 318 7.12 -9.27 7.11
C ILE A 318 6.84 -9.22 8.62
N ILE A 319 7.81 -9.68 9.43
CA ILE A 319 7.65 -9.82 10.87
C ILE A 319 8.42 -8.70 11.59
N THR A 320 7.71 -7.79 12.26
CA THR A 320 8.36 -6.72 13.05
C THR A 320 8.88 -7.24 14.39
N LEU A 321 9.82 -6.52 14.99
CA LEU A 321 10.11 -6.65 16.42
C LEU A 321 8.95 -6.05 17.24
N PRO A 322 8.71 -6.54 18.48
CA PRO A 322 7.70 -5.99 19.37
C PRO A 322 8.20 -4.69 20.02
N GLN A 323 8.25 -3.61 19.25
CA GLN A 323 8.83 -2.31 19.62
C GLN A 323 7.84 -1.14 19.43
N ILE A 324 6.54 -1.45 19.32
CA ILE A 324 5.49 -0.48 19.02
C ILE A 324 4.64 -0.28 20.28
N HIS A 325 4.50 0.96 20.74
CA HIS A 325 3.93 1.26 22.07
C HIS A 325 2.56 1.97 22.02
N SER A 326 2.04 2.29 20.84
CA SER A 326 0.71 2.87 20.63
C SER A 326 -0.04 2.27 19.43
N PRO A 327 -1.39 2.27 19.47
CA PRO A 327 -2.22 1.89 18.33
C PRO A 327 -1.98 2.77 17.08
N GLN A 328 -1.67 4.05 17.29
CA GLN A 328 -1.43 5.03 16.22
C GLN A 328 -0.14 4.70 15.46
N THR A 329 0.95 4.42 16.19
CA THR A 329 2.22 4.01 15.57
C THR A 329 2.11 2.63 14.93
N ALA A 330 1.33 1.70 15.48
CA ALA A 330 1.04 0.43 14.80
C ALA A 330 0.35 0.63 13.44
N ALA A 331 -0.66 1.49 13.37
CA ALA A 331 -1.32 1.84 12.11
C ALA A 331 -0.38 2.60 11.15
N ALA A 332 0.56 3.38 11.68
CA ALA A 332 1.59 4.07 10.89
C ALA A 332 2.64 3.11 10.32
N VAL A 333 3.12 2.12 11.09
CA VAL A 333 4.02 1.03 10.64
C VAL A 333 3.44 0.34 9.41
N VAL A 334 2.19 -0.16 9.49
CA VAL A 334 1.56 -0.89 8.39
C VAL A 334 1.39 0.01 7.15
N ARG A 335 1.04 1.29 7.33
CA ARG A 335 0.91 2.27 6.24
C ARG A 335 2.25 2.59 5.57
N LYS A 336 3.31 2.79 6.36
CA LYS A 336 4.66 3.10 5.88
C LYS A 336 5.25 1.92 5.11
N ILE A 337 5.10 0.69 5.63
CA ILE A 337 5.51 -0.53 4.93
C ILE A 337 4.70 -0.70 3.63
N ALA A 338 3.38 -0.50 3.65
CA ALA A 338 2.57 -0.55 2.43
C ALA A 338 3.02 0.48 1.35
N GLY A 339 3.39 1.70 1.75
CA GLY A 339 3.93 2.71 0.85
C GLY A 339 5.30 2.34 0.27
N VAL A 340 6.20 1.80 1.09
CA VAL A 340 7.53 1.31 0.65
C VAL A 340 7.40 0.11 -0.31
N LEU A 341 6.47 -0.82 -0.05
CA LEU A 341 6.20 -1.95 -0.95
C LEU A 341 5.59 -1.51 -2.29
N ARG A 342 4.80 -0.42 -2.30
CA ARG A 342 4.29 0.20 -3.53
C ARG A 342 5.40 0.85 -4.33
N SER A 343 6.21 1.71 -3.71
CA SER A 343 7.17 2.55 -4.43
C SER A 343 8.21 1.76 -5.22
N VAL A 344 8.50 0.51 -4.81
CA VAL A 344 9.44 -0.39 -5.48
C VAL A 344 8.76 -1.46 -6.34
N ASP A 345 7.46 -1.36 -6.61
CA ASP A 345 6.64 -2.33 -7.37
C ASP A 345 6.92 -3.78 -6.93
N ALA A 346 6.66 -4.08 -5.66
CA ALA A 346 6.85 -5.41 -5.08
C ALA A 346 5.54 -6.17 -4.78
N CYS A 347 4.44 -5.46 -4.53
CA CYS A 347 3.20 -6.09 -4.05
C CYS A 347 1.95 -5.51 -4.71
N VAL A 348 0.89 -6.32 -4.80
CA VAL A 348 -0.47 -5.86 -5.07
C VAL A 348 -0.93 -5.06 -3.86
N THR A 349 -0.92 -3.73 -3.94
CA THR A 349 -1.17 -2.88 -2.75
C THR A 349 -2.64 -2.51 -2.57
N GLY A 350 -3.07 -2.42 -1.30
CA GLY A 350 -4.44 -2.10 -0.90
C GLY A 350 -5.00 -3.19 0.03
N MET A 351 -5.29 -2.83 1.27
CA MET A 351 -5.85 -3.77 2.25
C MET A 351 -7.31 -4.12 1.93
N GLU A 352 -8.02 -3.15 1.35
CA GLU A 352 -9.39 -3.25 0.87
C GLU A 352 -9.58 -4.21 -0.32
N PHE A 353 -8.50 -4.50 -1.05
CA PHE A 353 -8.46 -5.47 -2.15
C PHE A 353 -7.87 -6.83 -1.72
N GLY A 354 -7.40 -6.96 -0.48
CA GLY A 354 -6.84 -8.19 0.09
C GLY A 354 -5.34 -8.42 -0.12
N GLY A 355 -4.70 -7.63 -1.00
CA GLY A 355 -3.28 -7.74 -1.33
C GLY A 355 -2.32 -7.37 -0.20
N LEU A 356 -2.82 -6.75 0.89
CA LEU A 356 -2.08 -6.62 2.14
C LEU A 356 -3.00 -6.90 3.36
N ARG A 357 -2.54 -7.79 4.23
CA ARG A 357 -3.18 -8.19 5.50
C ARG A 357 -2.25 -7.92 6.66
N ALA A 358 -2.79 -7.56 7.82
CA ALA A 358 -2.03 -7.46 9.06
C ALA A 358 -2.64 -8.36 10.15
N ASP A 359 -1.80 -9.20 10.75
CA ASP A 359 -2.06 -9.86 12.01
C ASP A 359 -1.21 -9.17 13.10
N VAL A 360 -1.77 -9.00 14.30
CA VAL A 360 -1.21 -8.12 15.33
C VAL A 360 -1.09 -8.83 16.66
N ASN A 361 0.11 -8.81 17.23
CA ASN A 361 0.45 -9.40 18.51
C ASN A 361 0.43 -8.31 19.59
N VAL A 362 -0.56 -8.36 20.49
CA VAL A 362 -0.75 -7.39 21.57
C VAL A 362 -0.36 -8.01 22.91
N SER A 363 0.42 -7.26 23.69
CA SER A 363 0.70 -7.55 25.09
C SER A 363 0.72 -6.26 25.91
N VAL A 364 0.32 -6.32 27.18
CA VAL A 364 0.51 -5.24 28.15
C VAL A 364 1.29 -5.73 29.37
N ARG A 365 2.08 -4.84 29.99
CA ARG A 365 2.69 -5.03 31.31
C ARG A 365 2.51 -3.80 32.19
N GLN A 366 2.61 -3.95 33.50
CA GLN A 366 2.69 -2.80 34.39
C GLN A 366 4.08 -2.14 34.28
N ARG A 367 4.14 -0.81 34.21
CA ARG A 367 5.42 -0.09 34.08
C ARG A 367 6.33 -0.37 35.27
N GLY A 368 7.63 -0.50 35.01
CA GLY A 368 8.64 -0.86 36.02
C GLY A 368 8.71 -2.35 36.36
N THR A 369 7.94 -3.23 35.69
CA THR A 369 8.03 -4.69 35.87
C THR A 369 8.81 -5.38 34.74
N GLU A 370 9.41 -6.52 35.04
CA GLU A 370 10.09 -7.39 34.05
C GLU A 370 9.12 -8.20 33.16
N GLY A 371 7.82 -7.90 33.20
CA GLY A 371 6.80 -8.63 32.46
C GLY A 371 6.68 -10.07 32.93
N ASN A 372 6.50 -11.01 31.99
CA ASN A 372 6.51 -12.45 32.26
C ASN A 372 7.89 -13.11 32.07
N GLY A 373 8.96 -12.32 31.96
CA GLY A 373 10.32 -12.79 31.70
C GLY A 373 10.58 -13.23 30.24
N ALA A 374 9.60 -13.14 29.33
CA ALA A 374 9.82 -13.49 27.93
C ALA A 374 10.76 -12.49 27.23
N ASN A 375 11.64 -13.04 26.38
CA ASN A 375 12.42 -12.29 25.41
C ASN A 375 12.02 -12.73 23.99
N TYR A 376 11.79 -11.78 23.10
CA TYR A 376 11.60 -12.05 21.67
C TYR A 376 12.63 -11.30 20.84
N SER A 377 13.56 -12.05 20.24
CA SER A 377 14.57 -11.53 19.29
C SER A 377 15.37 -10.33 19.83
N GLY A 378 15.67 -10.31 21.14
CA GLY A 378 16.41 -9.24 21.81
C GLY A 378 15.54 -8.30 22.65
N VAL A 379 14.22 -8.21 22.39
CA VAL A 379 13.31 -7.40 23.20
C VAL A 379 12.88 -8.19 24.44
N SER A 380 13.15 -7.66 25.64
CA SER A 380 12.78 -8.24 26.93
C SER A 380 11.64 -7.46 27.62
N GLY A 381 11.06 -8.04 28.67
CA GLY A 381 10.06 -7.35 29.50
C GLY A 381 8.64 -7.40 28.93
N LEU A 382 8.33 -8.42 28.12
CA LEU A 382 7.05 -8.54 27.44
C LEU A 382 5.92 -9.00 28.40
N GLY A 383 4.69 -8.62 28.08
CA GLY A 383 3.50 -9.19 28.69
C GLY A 383 3.15 -10.55 28.09
N GLN A 384 2.04 -11.14 28.52
CA GLN A 384 1.48 -12.30 27.80
C GLN A 384 0.93 -11.85 26.45
N ARG A 385 1.33 -12.55 25.38
CA ARG A 385 0.90 -12.28 24.00
C ARG A 385 -0.51 -12.81 23.73
N THR A 386 -1.37 -11.95 23.19
CA THR A 386 -2.60 -12.32 22.49
C THR A 386 -2.49 -11.88 21.03
N GLU A 387 -2.93 -12.73 20.11
CA GLU A 387 -2.83 -12.52 18.67
C GLU A 387 -4.21 -12.11 18.11
N ILE A 388 -4.27 -11.06 17.29
CA ILE A 388 -5.48 -10.61 16.59
C ILE A 388 -5.27 -10.80 15.09
N LYS A 389 -6.10 -11.62 14.45
CA LYS A 389 -5.96 -11.95 13.01
C LYS A 389 -6.91 -11.19 12.09
N ASN A 390 -6.53 -11.12 10.81
CA ASN A 390 -7.33 -10.69 9.67
C ASN A 390 -7.76 -9.21 9.70
N LEU A 391 -6.84 -8.30 10.04
CA LEU A 391 -7.12 -6.86 10.07
C LEU A 391 -6.97 -6.27 8.66
N SER A 392 -8.09 -5.88 8.06
CA SER A 392 -8.22 -5.46 6.65
C SER A 392 -8.20 -3.95 6.41
N SER A 393 -7.79 -3.14 7.40
CA SER A 393 -7.53 -1.71 7.22
C SER A 393 -6.66 -1.14 8.34
N PHE A 394 -5.95 -0.04 8.09
CA PHE A 394 -5.16 0.67 9.10
C PHE A 394 -5.99 1.08 10.34
N LYS A 395 -7.29 1.39 10.16
CA LYS A 395 -8.17 1.71 11.28
C LYS A 395 -8.63 0.45 12.04
N ALA A 396 -8.81 -0.68 11.37
CA ALA A 396 -9.03 -1.95 12.06
C ALA A 396 -7.82 -2.35 12.92
N VAL A 397 -6.59 -2.06 12.46
CA VAL A 397 -5.36 -2.20 13.28
C VAL A 397 -5.42 -1.32 14.52
N GLU A 398 -5.68 -0.02 14.37
CA GLU A 398 -5.77 0.93 15.50
C GLU A 398 -6.87 0.52 16.51
N ASP A 399 -8.10 0.31 16.05
CA ASP A 399 -9.26 0.05 16.91
C ASP A 399 -9.17 -1.30 17.62
N ALA A 400 -8.62 -2.34 16.97
CA ALA A 400 -8.44 -3.66 17.58
C ALA A 400 -7.37 -3.67 18.68
N ILE A 401 -6.27 -2.93 18.49
CA ILE A 401 -5.22 -2.80 19.52
C ILE A 401 -5.77 -2.05 20.74
N ILE A 402 -6.57 -0.99 20.54
CA ILE A 402 -7.25 -0.28 21.64
C ILE A 402 -8.13 -1.25 22.43
N ALA A 403 -9.03 -1.96 21.76
CA ALA A 403 -9.95 -2.90 22.40
C ALA A 403 -9.23 -4.03 23.15
N GLU A 404 -8.17 -4.60 22.57
CA GLU A 404 -7.42 -5.69 23.20
C GLU A 404 -6.55 -5.21 24.37
N ARG A 405 -5.90 -4.05 24.25
CA ARG A 405 -5.17 -3.39 25.35
C ARG A 405 -6.10 -3.16 26.54
N ASP A 406 -7.25 -2.54 26.30
CA ASP A 406 -8.18 -2.15 27.36
C ASP A 406 -8.83 -3.40 28.01
N ARG A 407 -9.05 -4.47 27.23
CA ARG A 407 -9.43 -5.79 27.73
C ARG A 407 -8.34 -6.41 28.62
N GLN A 408 -7.09 -6.43 28.18
CA GLN A 408 -5.99 -7.03 28.95
C GLN A 408 -5.75 -6.28 30.26
N ILE A 409 -5.71 -4.95 30.22
CA ILE A 409 -5.63 -4.08 31.41
C ILE A 409 -6.76 -4.42 32.40
N SER A 410 -8.01 -4.43 31.94
CA SER A 410 -9.16 -4.65 32.82
C SER A 410 -9.23 -6.06 33.44
N VAL A 411 -8.65 -7.08 32.77
CA VAL A 411 -8.52 -8.43 33.35
C VAL A 411 -7.41 -8.48 34.40
N LEU A 412 -6.28 -7.83 34.17
CA LEU A 412 -5.15 -7.81 35.11
C LEU A 412 -5.47 -6.97 36.36
N GLU A 413 -6.16 -5.84 36.20
CA GLU A 413 -6.66 -5.00 37.30
C GLU A 413 -7.69 -5.73 38.17
N ALA A 414 -8.45 -6.68 37.60
CA ALA A 414 -9.34 -7.57 38.34
C ALA A 414 -8.62 -8.75 39.03
N GLY A 415 -7.28 -8.81 38.98
CA GLY A 415 -6.49 -9.93 39.52
C GLY A 415 -6.54 -11.21 38.68
N GLY A 416 -7.05 -11.13 37.44
CA GLY A 416 -7.07 -12.23 36.49
C GLY A 416 -5.74 -12.42 35.76
N VAL A 417 -5.68 -13.44 34.90
CA VAL A 417 -4.51 -13.79 34.09
C VAL A 417 -4.90 -13.74 32.61
N ILE A 418 -4.01 -13.23 31.77
CA ILE A 418 -4.17 -13.27 30.30
C ILE A 418 -3.76 -14.65 29.80
N GLU A 419 -4.62 -15.32 29.04
CA GLU A 419 -4.26 -16.54 28.31
C GLU A 419 -3.62 -16.18 26.95
N GLY A 420 -2.64 -16.98 26.53
CA GLY A 420 -2.10 -16.88 25.17
C GLY A 420 -3.04 -17.52 24.16
N GLU A 421 -3.66 -16.73 23.31
CA GLU A 421 -4.75 -17.16 22.41
C GLU A 421 -4.84 -16.32 21.13
N THR A 422 -5.61 -16.84 20.16
CA THR A 422 -5.95 -16.15 18.91
C THR A 422 -7.37 -15.58 18.97
N ARG A 423 -7.49 -14.28 18.68
CA ARG A 423 -8.72 -13.49 18.68
C ARG A 423 -8.97 -12.89 17.29
N GLY A 424 -10.22 -12.51 17.07
CA GLY A 424 -10.71 -11.89 15.84
C GLY A 424 -11.21 -10.47 16.09
N TRP A 425 -11.35 -9.71 15.02
CA TRP A 425 -11.90 -8.38 15.03
C TRP A 425 -12.99 -8.23 13.97
N THR A 426 -14.10 -7.61 14.35
CA THR A 426 -15.20 -7.27 13.44
C THR A 426 -15.26 -5.75 13.30
N LEU A 427 -15.37 -5.25 12.07
CA LEU A 427 -15.39 -3.81 11.81
C LEU A 427 -16.46 -3.10 12.65
N GLY A 428 -16.02 -2.18 13.49
CA GLY A 428 -16.88 -1.35 14.31
C GLY A 428 -17.45 -1.99 15.57
N ALA A 429 -16.95 -3.17 15.98
CA ALA A 429 -17.11 -3.71 17.33
C ALA A 429 -16.40 -2.83 18.39
N SER A 430 -16.68 -3.09 19.67
CA SER A 430 -15.98 -2.50 20.82
C SER A 430 -14.95 -3.44 21.46
N GLU A 431 -15.01 -4.73 21.14
CA GLU A 431 -14.24 -5.79 21.79
C GLU A 431 -13.73 -6.79 20.73
N THR A 432 -12.54 -7.36 20.98
CA THR A 432 -12.02 -8.52 20.24
C THR A 432 -12.81 -9.78 20.60
N THR A 433 -12.99 -10.72 19.67
CA THR A 433 -13.70 -11.98 19.92
C THR A 433 -12.74 -13.17 20.03
N ARG A 434 -12.99 -14.13 20.93
CA ARG A 434 -12.17 -15.35 21.02
C ARG A 434 -12.46 -16.25 19.81
N LEU A 435 -11.45 -16.58 19.00
CA LEU A 435 -11.60 -17.49 17.85
C LEU A 435 -11.25 -18.93 18.21
N ARG A 436 -10.23 -19.14 19.06
CA ARG A 436 -9.77 -20.46 19.50
C ARG A 436 -9.25 -20.40 20.93
N GLY A 437 -9.61 -21.40 21.75
CA GLY A 437 -9.07 -21.59 23.10
C GLY A 437 -7.79 -22.45 23.10
N LYS A 438 -7.05 -22.44 24.21
CA LYS A 438 -5.69 -23.01 24.30
C LYS A 438 -5.63 -24.54 24.52
N GLU A 439 -6.52 -25.32 23.89
CA GLU A 439 -6.49 -26.79 23.92
C GLU A 439 -5.35 -27.32 23.02
N GLY A 440 -4.12 -27.20 23.55
CA GLY A 440 -2.88 -27.39 22.82
C GLY A 440 -2.46 -26.12 22.08
N GLU A 441 -1.17 -25.80 22.15
CA GLU A 441 -0.56 -25.02 21.07
C GLU A 441 -0.54 -25.91 19.83
N VAL A 442 -1.01 -25.40 18.69
CA VAL A 442 -1.09 -26.21 17.47
C VAL A 442 0.32 -26.42 16.95
N ASP A 443 0.84 -27.63 17.18
CA ASP A 443 2.14 -28.04 16.65
C ASP A 443 2.06 -28.16 15.12
N TYR A 444 2.46 -27.08 14.46
CA TYR A 444 2.61 -26.96 13.03
C TYR A 444 3.70 -27.89 12.45
N ARG A 445 4.48 -28.59 13.30
CA ARG A 445 5.48 -29.61 12.90
C ARG A 445 6.33 -29.13 11.73
N TYR A 446 6.95 -27.97 11.90
CA TYR A 446 7.85 -27.41 10.91
C TYR A 446 8.96 -28.41 10.58
N MET A 447 9.11 -28.74 9.30
CA MET A 447 10.25 -29.47 8.77
C MET A 447 10.67 -28.91 7.42
N PRO A 448 11.97 -28.96 7.06
CA PRO A 448 12.43 -28.60 5.73
C PRO A 448 11.68 -29.38 4.64
N ASP A 449 11.32 -28.68 3.56
CA ASP A 449 10.63 -29.27 2.43
C ASP A 449 11.59 -30.19 1.63
N PRO A 450 11.30 -31.51 1.50
CA PRO A 450 12.17 -32.43 0.79
C PRO A 450 12.04 -32.37 -0.73
N ASP A 451 10.97 -31.77 -1.27
CA ASP A 451 10.73 -31.67 -2.72
C ASP A 451 11.34 -30.40 -3.34
N LEU A 452 11.75 -29.42 -2.51
CA LEU A 452 12.34 -28.16 -2.96
C LEU A 452 13.83 -28.04 -2.59
N PRO A 453 14.73 -27.71 -3.54
CA PRO A 453 16.12 -27.42 -3.22
C PRO A 453 16.24 -26.08 -2.45
N PRO A 454 17.29 -25.90 -1.61
CA PRO A 454 17.58 -24.62 -0.98
C PRO A 454 17.78 -23.50 -2.01
N LEU A 455 17.21 -22.33 -1.73
CA LEU A 455 17.34 -21.16 -2.59
C LEU A 455 18.71 -20.52 -2.38
N ILE A 456 19.48 -20.36 -3.47
CA ILE A 456 20.78 -19.67 -3.46
C ILE A 456 20.63 -18.32 -4.17
N ILE A 457 20.92 -17.24 -3.45
CA ILE A 457 20.74 -15.86 -3.92
C ILE A 457 22.13 -15.27 -4.19
N ALA A 458 22.42 -14.97 -5.45
CA ALA A 458 23.70 -14.37 -5.85
C ALA A 458 23.76 -12.89 -5.45
N SER A 459 24.88 -12.45 -4.85
CA SER A 459 25.09 -11.05 -4.46
C SER A 459 24.89 -10.08 -5.63
N GLY A 460 25.42 -10.41 -6.80
CA GLY A 460 25.26 -9.59 -8.02
C GLY A 460 23.81 -9.35 -8.45
N LEU A 461 22.84 -10.19 -8.06
CA LEU A 461 21.41 -9.91 -8.27
C LEU A 461 20.90 -8.87 -7.27
N VAL A 462 21.29 -9.00 -5.99
CA VAL A 462 20.94 -8.04 -4.93
C VAL A 462 21.56 -6.67 -5.23
N ASP A 463 22.81 -6.63 -5.68
CA ASP A 463 23.52 -5.41 -6.02
C ASP A 463 23.02 -4.78 -7.33
N HIS A 464 22.57 -5.60 -8.30
CA HIS A 464 21.85 -5.09 -9.47
C HIS A 464 20.52 -4.43 -9.06
N LEU A 465 19.71 -5.09 -8.23
CA LEU A 465 18.43 -4.56 -7.75
C LEU A 465 18.62 -3.26 -6.95
N ARG A 466 19.61 -3.20 -6.04
CA ARG A 466 20.00 -1.97 -5.32
C ARG A 466 20.33 -0.79 -6.25
N LEU A 467 20.82 -1.06 -7.47
CA LEU A 467 21.18 -0.05 -8.46
C LEU A 467 20.09 0.22 -9.51
N SER A 468 19.01 -0.59 -9.53
CA SER A 468 17.92 -0.49 -10.51
C SER A 468 16.56 -0.17 -9.89
N MET A 469 16.43 -0.22 -8.56
CA MET A 469 15.21 0.16 -7.85
C MET A 469 15.00 1.69 -7.88
N PRO A 470 13.75 2.16 -7.86
CA PRO A 470 13.44 3.57 -7.69
C PRO A 470 13.73 4.04 -6.25
N GLU A 471 13.84 5.37 -6.09
CA GLU A 471 13.95 6.05 -4.78
C GLU A 471 12.80 5.66 -3.84
N LEU A 472 13.10 5.52 -2.54
CA LEU A 472 12.09 5.28 -1.52
C LEU A 472 11.21 6.54 -1.30
N PRO A 473 10.03 6.44 -0.66
CA PRO A 473 9.11 7.57 -0.52
C PRO A 473 9.72 8.75 0.24
N ASP A 474 10.46 8.48 1.32
CA ASP A 474 11.11 9.52 2.12
C ASP A 474 12.27 10.19 1.37
N GLU A 475 13.05 9.42 0.60
CA GLU A 475 14.13 9.91 -0.25
C GLU A 475 13.59 10.80 -1.37
N THR A 476 12.52 10.34 -2.04
CA THR A 476 11.76 11.11 -3.05
C THR A 476 11.29 12.44 -2.44
N VAL A 477 10.62 12.40 -1.29
CA VAL A 477 10.07 13.59 -0.62
C VAL A 477 11.17 14.54 -0.13
N GLN A 478 12.33 14.03 0.29
CA GLN A 478 13.50 14.86 0.65
C GLN A 478 14.15 15.49 -0.58
N ARG A 479 14.29 14.75 -1.69
CA ARG A 479 14.82 15.26 -2.96
C ARG A 479 13.91 16.36 -3.51
N VAL A 480 12.61 16.13 -3.57
CA VAL A 480 11.61 17.09 -4.08
C VAL A 480 11.59 18.38 -3.27
N GLN A 481 11.68 18.32 -1.94
CA GLN A 481 11.87 19.53 -1.10
C GLN A 481 13.16 20.27 -1.45
N THR A 482 14.27 19.56 -1.57
CA THR A 482 15.62 20.16 -1.73
C THR A 482 15.83 20.72 -3.14
N GLN A 483 15.36 20.03 -4.17
CA GLN A 483 15.54 20.39 -5.58
C GLN A 483 14.53 21.45 -6.03
N TYR A 484 13.30 21.44 -5.51
CA TYR A 484 12.20 22.27 -5.99
C TYR A 484 11.63 23.25 -4.95
N ALA A 485 12.23 23.35 -3.75
CA ALA A 485 11.84 24.27 -2.67
C ALA A 485 10.34 24.25 -2.30
N LEU A 486 9.69 23.10 -2.49
CA LEU A 486 8.35 22.80 -2.00
C LEU A 486 8.39 22.59 -0.48
N SER A 487 7.26 22.83 0.21
CA SER A 487 7.19 22.48 1.63
C SER A 487 7.14 20.95 1.79
N ALA A 488 7.53 20.43 2.97
CA ALA A 488 7.42 19.00 3.28
C ALA A 488 6.01 18.43 3.03
N LYS A 489 4.97 19.23 3.28
CA LYS A 489 3.58 18.86 3.01
C LYS A 489 3.32 18.75 1.51
N ASP A 490 3.77 19.72 0.72
CA ASP A 490 3.49 19.79 -0.72
C ASP A 490 4.29 18.75 -1.49
N ALA A 491 5.55 18.53 -1.12
CA ALA A 491 6.40 17.46 -1.62
C ALA A 491 5.83 16.07 -1.33
N LYS A 492 5.36 15.81 -0.10
CA LYS A 492 4.65 14.58 0.24
C LYS A 492 3.35 14.45 -0.55
N THR A 493 2.55 15.51 -0.62
CA THR A 493 1.28 15.52 -1.36
C THR A 493 1.45 15.20 -2.85
N ILE A 494 2.45 15.76 -3.54
CA ILE A 494 2.66 15.47 -4.97
C ILE A 494 3.31 14.10 -5.21
N SER A 495 4.07 13.57 -4.25
CA SER A 495 4.66 12.22 -4.34
C SER A 495 3.65 11.11 -4.02
N ASP A 496 2.72 11.35 -3.11
CA ASP A 496 1.67 10.40 -2.69
C ASP A 496 0.46 10.35 -3.65
N LEU A 497 0.33 11.30 -4.60
CA LEU A 497 -0.82 11.42 -5.50
C LEU A 497 -0.65 10.63 -6.80
N ASP A 498 -1.71 9.89 -7.16
CA ASP A 498 -1.84 9.09 -8.38
C ASP A 498 -0.58 8.22 -8.63
N ASP A 499 -0.15 7.54 -7.56
CA ASP A 499 1.00 6.62 -7.45
C ASP A 499 2.35 7.16 -7.96
N GLY A 500 2.48 8.48 -8.04
CA GLY A 500 3.71 9.20 -8.39
C GLY A 500 3.66 9.90 -9.74
N ASP A 501 2.68 9.61 -10.61
CA ASP A 501 2.57 10.20 -11.95
C ASP A 501 2.52 11.75 -11.92
N ARG A 502 1.98 12.34 -10.85
CA ARG A 502 1.96 13.81 -10.67
C ARG A 502 3.34 14.40 -10.46
N LEU A 503 4.23 13.66 -9.79
CA LEU A 503 5.61 14.09 -9.62
C LEU A 503 6.35 13.99 -10.96
N ASP A 504 6.27 12.85 -11.65
CA ASP A 504 6.91 12.65 -12.95
C ASP A 504 6.45 13.72 -13.98
N PHE A 505 5.14 14.05 -14.01
CA PHE A 505 4.59 15.15 -14.82
C PHE A 505 5.12 16.53 -14.40
N MET A 506 5.24 16.81 -13.09
CA MET A 506 5.83 18.05 -12.60
C MET A 506 7.28 18.16 -13.05
N GLU A 507 8.07 17.09 -12.91
CA GLU A 507 9.49 17.09 -13.22
C GLU A 507 9.75 17.26 -14.72
N GLU A 508 8.94 16.63 -15.59
CA GLU A 508 8.94 16.92 -17.04
C GLU A 508 8.59 18.40 -17.31
N THR A 509 7.55 18.93 -16.67
CA THR A 509 7.13 20.34 -16.83
C THR A 509 8.24 21.31 -16.37
N VAL A 510 8.95 21.03 -15.27
CA VAL A 510 10.08 21.84 -14.79
C VAL A 510 11.21 21.89 -15.81
N LEU A 511 11.55 20.75 -16.42
CA LEU A 511 12.56 20.69 -17.49
C LEU A 511 12.14 21.51 -18.72
N LEU A 512 10.88 21.42 -19.13
CA LEU A 512 10.36 22.15 -20.29
C LEU A 512 10.28 23.66 -20.04
N VAL A 513 9.83 24.11 -18.86
CA VAL A 513 9.86 25.54 -18.47
C VAL A 513 11.30 26.07 -18.41
N LYS A 514 12.23 25.28 -17.87
CA LYS A 514 13.66 25.65 -17.80
C LYS A 514 14.28 25.79 -19.19
N ALA A 515 13.93 24.90 -20.14
CA ALA A 515 14.35 25.00 -21.53
C ALA A 515 13.71 26.21 -22.24
N ALA A 516 12.42 26.48 -22.01
CA ALA A 516 11.70 27.57 -22.66
C ALA A 516 12.17 28.97 -22.20
N LEU A 517 12.58 29.13 -20.95
CA LEU A 517 12.99 30.44 -20.42
C LEU A 517 14.43 30.85 -20.76
N ASP A 518 15.27 29.92 -21.24
CA ASP A 518 16.65 30.08 -21.77
C ASP A 518 17.63 30.96 -20.95
N ASN A 519 17.27 31.28 -19.70
CA ASN A 519 17.96 32.25 -18.89
C ASN A 519 18.75 31.55 -17.78
N LYS A 520 20.08 31.46 -17.97
CA LYS A 520 21.06 30.80 -17.08
C LYS A 520 21.11 31.33 -15.64
N THR A 521 20.31 32.35 -15.30
CA THR A 521 20.19 32.94 -13.96
C THR A 521 18.93 32.52 -13.19
N ILE A 522 17.99 31.80 -13.82
CA ILE A 522 16.79 31.32 -13.11
C ILE A 522 17.11 30.02 -12.36
N ASP A 523 17.15 30.14 -11.05
CA ASP A 523 17.28 29.09 -10.06
C ASP A 523 16.21 27.99 -10.22
N GLU A 524 16.66 26.72 -10.27
CA GLU A 524 15.80 25.54 -10.44
C GLU A 524 14.82 25.37 -9.27
N GLN A 525 15.19 25.78 -8.06
CA GLN A 525 14.29 25.78 -6.90
C GLN A 525 13.08 26.71 -7.13
N LYS A 526 13.27 27.83 -7.85
CA LYS A 526 12.18 28.78 -8.14
C LYS A 526 11.25 28.26 -9.23
N ILE A 527 11.80 27.61 -10.26
CA ILE A 527 10.99 26.95 -11.32
C ILE A 527 10.22 25.77 -10.71
N GLY A 528 10.89 24.92 -9.92
CA GLY A 528 10.27 23.81 -9.21
C GLY A 528 9.10 24.26 -8.33
N LYS A 529 9.32 25.29 -7.50
CA LYS A 529 8.27 25.84 -6.63
C LYS A 529 7.10 26.44 -7.41
N LEU A 530 7.40 27.12 -8.52
CA LEU A 530 6.38 27.66 -9.42
C LEU A 530 5.53 26.53 -10.02
N VAL A 531 6.15 25.54 -10.66
CA VAL A 531 5.43 24.44 -11.32
C VAL A 531 4.66 23.60 -10.29
N GLY A 532 5.24 23.29 -9.13
CA GLY A 532 4.55 22.55 -8.06
C GLY A 532 3.31 23.28 -7.54
N ASN A 533 3.35 24.62 -7.42
CA ASN A 533 2.15 25.41 -7.10
C ASN A 533 1.08 25.33 -8.19
N TRP A 534 1.46 25.42 -9.47
CA TRP A 534 0.52 25.25 -10.59
C TRP A 534 -0.09 23.83 -10.61
N MET A 535 0.70 22.81 -10.34
CA MET A 535 0.27 21.41 -10.27
C MET A 535 -0.71 21.15 -9.11
N LEU A 536 -0.39 21.63 -7.90
CA LEU A 536 -1.17 21.34 -6.69
C LEU A 536 -2.41 22.24 -6.52
N HIS A 537 -2.35 23.50 -6.98
CA HIS A 537 -3.44 24.46 -6.75
C HIS A 537 -4.28 24.74 -7.99
N GLU A 538 -3.64 24.99 -9.13
CA GLU A 538 -4.36 25.37 -10.36
C GLU A 538 -4.92 24.12 -11.04
N LEU A 539 -4.06 23.19 -11.46
CA LEU A 539 -4.46 21.93 -12.08
C LEU A 539 -5.17 20.99 -11.09
N GLY A 540 -4.65 20.86 -9.87
CA GLY A 540 -5.28 20.09 -8.79
C GLY A 540 -6.65 20.64 -8.40
N GLY A 541 -6.81 21.96 -8.34
CA GLY A 541 -8.09 22.61 -8.11
C GLY A 541 -9.07 22.40 -9.27
N LEU A 542 -8.59 22.44 -10.51
CA LEU A 542 -9.38 22.20 -11.71
C LEU A 542 -9.97 20.78 -11.72
N LEU A 543 -9.11 19.75 -11.64
CA LEU A 543 -9.51 18.33 -11.60
C LEU A 543 -10.48 18.01 -10.45
N THR A 544 -10.30 18.67 -9.30
CA THR A 544 -11.22 18.54 -8.15
C THR A 544 -12.58 19.18 -8.41
N THR A 545 -12.62 20.28 -9.18
CA THR A 545 -13.86 21.01 -9.51
C THR A 545 -14.65 20.32 -10.62
N THR A 546 -13.96 19.65 -11.55
CA THR A 546 -14.55 18.91 -12.68
C THR A 546 -14.77 17.42 -12.38
N GLU A 547 -14.53 16.97 -11.14
CA GLU A 547 -14.50 15.56 -10.69
C GLU A 547 -13.72 14.60 -11.63
N THR A 548 -12.71 15.13 -12.34
CA THR A 548 -11.98 14.43 -13.41
C THR A 548 -10.79 13.65 -12.84
N SER A 549 -10.59 12.41 -13.29
CA SER A 549 -9.47 11.57 -12.83
C SER A 549 -8.15 11.97 -13.50
N TRP A 550 -7.03 11.64 -12.86
CA TRP A 550 -5.71 11.86 -13.43
C TRP A 550 -5.52 11.11 -14.77
N ASP A 551 -5.98 9.86 -14.86
CA ASP A 551 -5.92 9.05 -16.09
C ASP A 551 -6.67 9.68 -17.29
N SER A 552 -7.73 10.43 -17.00
CA SER A 552 -8.58 11.10 -18.01
C SER A 552 -8.14 12.53 -18.31
N MET A 553 -7.12 13.05 -17.62
CA MET A 553 -6.57 14.37 -17.86
C MET A 553 -5.98 14.49 -19.28
N SER A 554 -6.50 15.46 -20.02
CA SER A 554 -6.17 15.72 -21.43
C SER A 554 -4.84 16.49 -21.61
N ILE A 555 -4.46 17.29 -20.62
CA ILE A 555 -3.32 18.24 -20.64
C ILE A 555 -1.98 17.51 -20.61
N THR A 556 -0.97 18.07 -21.29
CA THR A 556 0.41 17.57 -21.35
C THR A 556 1.40 18.49 -20.60
N PRO A 557 2.58 17.98 -20.21
CA PRO A 557 3.64 18.79 -19.59
C PRO A 557 4.07 19.98 -20.45
N GLN A 558 4.08 19.84 -21.77
CA GLN A 558 4.41 20.92 -22.71
C GLN A 558 3.37 22.05 -22.67
N GLU A 559 2.08 21.73 -22.72
CA GLU A 559 1.01 22.73 -22.66
C GLU A 559 1.05 23.54 -21.35
N LEU A 560 1.30 22.88 -20.22
CA LEU A 560 1.48 23.57 -18.94
C LEU A 560 2.78 24.40 -18.92
N ALA A 561 3.87 23.88 -19.48
CA ALA A 561 5.14 24.60 -19.57
C ALA A 561 5.05 25.86 -20.44
N ASP A 562 4.34 25.81 -21.56
CA ASP A 562 4.15 26.96 -22.47
C ASP A 562 3.31 28.07 -21.79
N ILE A 563 2.26 27.71 -21.05
CA ILE A 563 1.49 28.65 -20.22
C ILE A 563 2.40 29.30 -19.17
N ILE A 564 3.13 28.50 -18.39
CA ILE A 564 4.00 28.98 -17.32
C ILE A 564 5.13 29.87 -17.89
N ALA A 565 5.71 29.51 -19.03
CA ALA A 565 6.73 30.31 -19.70
C ALA A 565 6.19 31.65 -20.18
N ASN A 566 5.01 31.70 -20.81
CA ASN A 566 4.41 32.96 -21.24
C ASN A 566 3.94 33.84 -20.07
N VAL A 567 3.52 33.27 -18.93
CA VAL A 567 3.30 34.04 -17.69
C VAL A 567 4.62 34.62 -17.17
N GLN A 568 5.70 33.84 -17.11
CA GLN A 568 7.00 34.29 -16.59
C GLN A 568 7.71 35.33 -17.50
N ARG A 569 7.54 35.24 -18.82
CA ARG A 569 7.99 36.28 -19.78
C ARG A 569 7.15 37.57 -19.72
N LYS A 570 6.12 37.65 -18.87
CA LYS A 570 5.07 38.70 -18.88
C LYS A 570 4.39 38.86 -20.26
N HIS A 571 4.31 37.80 -21.08
CA HIS A 571 3.50 37.82 -22.32
C HIS A 571 2.00 37.73 -22.03
N VAL A 572 1.61 37.16 -20.89
CA VAL A 572 0.22 37.09 -20.41
C VAL A 572 0.17 37.32 -18.89
N THR A 573 -0.99 37.72 -18.36
CA THR A 573 -1.19 37.81 -16.91
C THR A 573 -1.38 36.42 -16.28
N ALA A 574 -1.15 36.31 -14.96
CA ALA A 574 -1.45 35.07 -14.23
C ALA A 574 -2.95 34.68 -14.26
N ARG A 575 -3.88 35.65 -14.40
CA ARG A 575 -5.31 35.39 -14.63
C ARG A 575 -5.53 34.71 -15.99
N VAL A 576 -4.94 35.26 -17.05
CA VAL A 576 -5.00 34.70 -18.40
C VAL A 576 -4.37 33.30 -18.44
N GLY A 577 -3.25 33.06 -17.75
CA GLY A 577 -2.66 31.71 -17.66
C GLY A 577 -3.62 30.66 -17.05
N LYS A 578 -4.38 31.01 -16.01
CA LYS A 578 -5.41 30.14 -15.41
C LYS A 578 -6.57 29.88 -16.38
N GLN A 579 -6.98 30.90 -17.12
CA GLN A 579 -8.04 30.84 -18.14
C GLN A 579 -7.62 29.95 -19.33
N LEU A 580 -6.37 30.04 -19.78
CA LEU A 580 -5.79 29.15 -20.80
C LEU A 580 -5.78 27.69 -20.32
N LEU A 581 -5.35 27.44 -19.07
CA LEU A 581 -5.33 26.09 -18.49
C LEU A 581 -6.73 25.47 -18.40
N ALA A 582 -7.73 26.26 -17.97
CA ALA A 582 -9.13 25.83 -17.97
C ALA A 582 -9.65 25.54 -19.38
N THR A 583 -9.33 26.41 -20.34
CA THR A 583 -9.76 26.26 -21.74
C THR A 583 -9.13 25.03 -22.42
N LEU A 584 -7.92 24.62 -22.02
CA LEU A 584 -7.28 23.38 -22.49
C LEU A 584 -7.87 22.12 -21.85
N HIS A 585 -8.24 22.18 -20.56
CA HIS A 585 -8.92 21.08 -19.88
C HIS A 585 -10.25 20.74 -20.55
N ASP A 586 -11.06 21.77 -20.84
CA ASP A 586 -12.42 21.63 -21.36
C ASP A 586 -12.49 21.36 -22.88
N GLN A 587 -11.33 21.31 -23.57
CA GLN A 587 -11.24 20.93 -24.98
C GLN A 587 -11.34 19.41 -25.18
N ASP A 588 -12.20 19.01 -26.12
CA ASP A 588 -12.33 17.63 -26.60
C ASP A 588 -10.96 17.03 -27.02
N PRO A 589 -10.46 16.00 -26.32
CA PRO A 589 -9.15 15.40 -26.62
C PRO A 589 -9.02 14.78 -28.02
N ASN A 590 -10.15 14.59 -28.72
CA ASN A 590 -10.19 13.99 -30.06
C ASN A 590 -10.09 15.03 -31.19
N ARG A 591 -10.09 16.33 -30.87
CA ARG A 591 -9.91 17.42 -31.84
C ARG A 591 -8.44 17.82 -31.94
N PRO A 592 -7.98 18.31 -33.11
CA PRO A 592 -6.68 18.97 -33.19
C PRO A 592 -6.72 20.23 -32.30
N ARG A 593 -5.92 20.26 -31.24
CA ARG A 593 -5.83 21.44 -30.36
C ARG A 593 -4.99 22.54 -31.00
N PRO A 594 -5.36 23.82 -30.85
CA PRO A 594 -4.43 24.93 -31.06
C PRO A 594 -3.27 24.85 -30.05
N THR A 595 -2.11 25.40 -30.41
CA THR A 595 -1.02 25.59 -29.46
C THR A 595 -1.37 26.70 -28.46
N VAL A 596 -0.67 26.77 -27.32
CA VAL A 596 -0.88 27.83 -26.32
C VAL A 596 -0.65 29.23 -26.94
N GLU A 597 0.32 29.38 -27.85
CA GLU A 597 0.55 30.66 -28.54
C GLU A 597 -0.61 31.00 -29.50
N GLN A 598 -1.18 30.02 -30.20
CA GLN A 598 -2.39 30.24 -31.01
C GLN A 598 -3.58 30.66 -30.16
N MET A 599 -3.79 30.03 -29.00
CA MET A 599 -4.86 30.44 -28.06
C MET A 599 -4.66 31.86 -27.50
N ILE A 600 -3.42 32.33 -27.37
CA ILE A 600 -3.10 33.69 -26.95
C ILE A 600 -3.43 34.71 -28.06
N GLU A 601 -3.11 34.40 -29.32
CA GLU A 601 -3.40 35.28 -30.46
C GLU A 601 -4.88 35.27 -30.85
N ASP A 602 -5.49 34.10 -31.04
CA ASP A 602 -6.91 33.93 -31.41
C ASP A 602 -7.84 34.52 -30.35
N GLY A 603 -7.48 34.40 -29.06
CA GLY A 603 -8.20 35.00 -27.95
C GLY A 603 -7.88 36.48 -27.73
N ASN A 604 -6.94 37.07 -28.48
CA ASN A 604 -6.43 38.43 -28.27
C ASN A 604 -5.91 38.68 -26.83
N LEU A 605 -5.39 37.63 -26.16
CA LEU A 605 -5.05 37.61 -24.73
C LEU A 605 -3.65 38.12 -24.38
N ARG A 606 -2.84 38.50 -25.39
CA ARG A 606 -1.45 38.95 -25.22
C ARG A 606 -1.39 40.28 -24.46
N LEU A 607 -0.52 40.33 -23.43
CA LEU A 607 -0.36 41.48 -22.55
C LEU A 607 0.02 42.73 -23.34
N ARG A 608 -0.80 43.78 -23.23
CA ARG A 608 -0.59 45.10 -23.84
C ARG A 608 -0.77 46.17 -22.77
N PRO A 609 0.29 46.50 -22.01
CA PRO A 609 0.20 47.49 -20.93
C PRO A 609 -0.32 48.83 -21.47
N LEU A 610 -1.30 49.41 -20.76
CA LEU A 610 -1.71 50.79 -21.01
C LEU A 610 -0.52 51.76 -20.88
N THR A 611 -0.61 52.94 -21.52
CA THR A 611 0.27 54.06 -21.20
C THR A 611 0.03 54.53 -19.76
N GLU A 612 1.00 55.24 -19.17
CA GLU A 612 0.88 55.76 -17.81
C GLU A 612 -0.36 56.66 -17.66
N GLU A 613 -0.59 57.55 -18.64
CA GLU A 613 -1.81 58.35 -18.78
C GLU A 613 -3.09 57.50 -18.83
N GLY A 614 -3.05 56.33 -19.49
CA GLY A 614 -4.18 55.40 -19.58
C GLY A 614 -4.48 54.69 -18.25
N TYR A 615 -3.45 54.35 -17.47
CA TYR A 615 -3.64 53.88 -16.09
C TYR A 615 -4.24 54.99 -15.21
N GLU A 616 -3.78 56.24 -15.36
CA GLU A 616 -4.29 57.38 -14.58
C GLU A 616 -5.75 57.71 -14.93
N GLN A 617 -6.11 57.77 -16.20
CA GLN A 617 -7.49 58.00 -16.65
C GLN A 617 -8.44 56.89 -16.15
N LEU A 618 -8.02 55.62 -16.25
CA LEU A 618 -8.82 54.49 -15.76
C LEU A 618 -8.95 54.49 -14.23
N ALA A 619 -7.89 54.84 -13.51
CA ALA A 619 -7.92 54.96 -12.05
C ALA A 619 -8.82 56.13 -11.60
N GLN A 620 -8.67 57.30 -12.22
CA GLN A 620 -9.42 58.50 -11.90
C GLN A 620 -10.92 58.31 -12.14
N ALA A 621 -11.33 57.75 -13.28
CA ALA A 621 -12.75 57.46 -13.55
C ALA A 621 -13.39 56.55 -12.48
N ILE A 622 -12.66 55.52 -12.01
CA ILE A 622 -13.14 54.63 -10.95
C ILE A 622 -13.18 55.36 -9.59
N MET A 623 -12.26 56.29 -9.32
CA MET A 623 -12.26 57.11 -8.11
C MET A 623 -13.42 58.12 -8.09
N ASP A 624 -13.68 58.78 -9.21
CA ASP A 624 -14.76 59.76 -9.39
C ASP A 624 -16.14 59.12 -9.25
N GLU A 625 -16.31 57.88 -9.74
CA GLU A 625 -17.52 57.08 -9.54
C GLU A 625 -17.68 56.56 -8.10
N ASN A 626 -16.60 56.47 -7.30
CA ASN A 626 -16.60 55.83 -5.97
C ASN A 626 -15.99 56.74 -4.88
N PRO A 627 -16.46 58.00 -4.71
CA PRO A 627 -15.85 58.98 -3.82
C PRO A 627 -15.92 58.58 -2.34
N GLU A 628 -16.89 57.74 -1.95
CA GLU A 628 -16.96 57.16 -0.60
C GLU A 628 -15.79 56.23 -0.28
N MET A 629 -15.28 55.49 -1.27
CA MET A 629 -14.12 54.60 -1.13
C MET A 629 -12.81 55.38 -1.15
N VAL A 630 -12.72 56.46 -1.94
CA VAL A 630 -11.60 57.42 -1.90
C VAL A 630 -11.50 58.05 -0.52
N ASN A 631 -12.62 58.56 0.02
CA ASN A 631 -12.67 59.11 1.39
C ASN A 631 -12.34 58.08 2.48
N ALA A 632 -12.71 56.81 2.28
CA ALA A 632 -12.34 55.74 3.20
C ALA A 632 -10.82 55.46 3.23
N VAL A 633 -10.10 55.65 2.12
CA VAL A 633 -8.63 55.57 2.10
C VAL A 633 -8.01 56.86 2.65
N LYS A 634 -8.32 58.02 2.06
CA LYS A 634 -7.68 59.31 2.38
C LYS A 634 -7.97 59.79 3.81
N VAL A 635 -9.24 59.77 4.24
CA VAL A 635 -9.67 60.35 5.53
C VAL A 635 -9.70 59.32 6.66
N LYS A 636 -10.12 58.08 6.37
CA LYS A 636 -10.23 57.01 7.38
C LYS A 636 -9.02 56.07 7.44
N GLY A 637 -7.97 56.35 6.66
CA GLY A 637 -6.70 55.62 6.68
C GLY A 637 -6.77 54.15 6.24
N GLN A 638 -7.87 53.71 5.60
CA GLN A 638 -8.12 52.29 5.30
C GLN A 638 -7.33 51.80 4.07
N LYS A 639 -5.99 51.86 4.12
CA LYS A 639 -5.07 51.57 3.00
C LYS A 639 -5.34 50.24 2.27
N GLY A 640 -5.85 49.22 2.97
CA GLY A 640 -6.26 47.95 2.34
C GLY A 640 -7.30 48.09 1.22
N LYS A 641 -8.06 49.18 1.17
CA LYS A 641 -9.00 49.48 0.07
C LYS A 641 -8.32 49.93 -1.23
N ALA A 642 -7.03 50.26 -1.25
CA ALA A 642 -6.30 50.52 -2.50
C ALA A 642 -6.36 49.30 -3.45
N MET A 643 -6.25 48.07 -2.92
CA MET A 643 -6.39 46.84 -3.70
C MET A 643 -7.78 46.63 -4.30
N TRP A 644 -8.82 47.27 -3.76
CA TRP A 644 -10.16 47.23 -4.35
C TRP A 644 -10.20 48.04 -5.66
N PHE A 645 -9.58 49.22 -5.70
CA PHE A 645 -9.45 50.02 -6.93
C PHE A 645 -8.66 49.27 -8.00
N VAL A 646 -7.52 48.65 -7.64
CA VAL A 646 -6.75 47.78 -8.54
C VAL A 646 -7.62 46.64 -9.09
N GLY A 647 -8.44 46.02 -8.23
CA GLY A 647 -9.40 44.98 -8.65
C GLY A 647 -10.47 45.47 -9.62
N GLN A 648 -10.92 46.74 -9.50
CA GLN A 648 -11.84 47.34 -10.48
C GLN A 648 -11.15 47.69 -11.79
N MET A 649 -9.90 48.21 -11.77
CA MET A 649 -9.12 48.46 -12.99
C MET A 649 -8.92 47.17 -13.79
N VAL A 650 -8.50 46.07 -13.14
CA VAL A 650 -8.33 44.73 -13.73
C VAL A 650 -9.67 44.07 -14.15
N ARG A 651 -10.81 44.66 -13.78
CA ARG A 651 -12.16 44.24 -14.20
C ARG A 651 -12.74 45.10 -15.34
N ARG A 652 -12.29 46.35 -15.48
CA ARG A 652 -12.80 47.32 -16.47
C ARG A 652 -11.92 47.50 -17.71
N GLY A 653 -10.60 47.37 -17.56
CA GLY A 653 -9.70 47.34 -18.71
C GLY A 653 -9.84 46.03 -19.49
N ASP A 654 -9.57 46.08 -20.80
CA ASP A 654 -9.64 44.91 -21.68
C ASP A 654 -8.70 43.79 -21.20
N GLU A 655 -9.05 42.54 -21.49
CA GLU A 655 -8.37 41.38 -20.91
C GLU A 655 -6.90 41.31 -21.36
N GLY A 656 -5.98 41.49 -20.41
CA GLY A 656 -4.54 41.60 -20.68
C GLY A 656 -3.97 43.04 -20.78
N THR A 657 -4.74 44.10 -20.50
CA THR A 657 -4.23 45.49 -20.57
C THR A 657 -3.68 46.06 -19.25
N VAL A 658 -4.17 45.56 -18.11
CA VAL A 658 -3.87 46.11 -16.77
C VAL A 658 -2.92 45.20 -15.98
N GLU A 659 -1.68 45.65 -15.76
CA GLU A 659 -0.73 45.03 -14.83
C GLU A 659 -1.08 45.44 -13.37
N PRO A 660 -1.35 44.48 -12.46
CA PRO A 660 -1.75 44.81 -11.09
C PRO A 660 -0.71 45.58 -10.28
N GLU A 661 0.58 45.39 -10.56
CA GLU A 661 1.69 46.08 -9.89
C GLU A 661 1.68 47.58 -10.22
N LYS A 662 1.70 47.93 -11.52
CA LYS A 662 1.62 49.32 -12.01
C LYS A 662 0.30 49.99 -11.65
N ALA A 663 -0.82 49.27 -11.77
CA ALA A 663 -2.12 49.77 -11.35
C ALA A 663 -2.14 50.13 -9.85
N LYS A 664 -1.47 49.34 -9.00
CA LYS A 664 -1.30 49.66 -7.58
C LYS A 664 -0.46 50.91 -7.37
N GLU A 665 0.68 51.04 -8.06
CA GLU A 665 1.55 52.23 -7.96
C GLU A 665 0.82 53.52 -8.36
N VAL A 666 0.08 53.51 -9.46
CA VAL A 666 -0.74 54.65 -9.93
C VAL A 666 -1.89 54.96 -8.97
N VAL A 667 -2.58 53.94 -8.45
CA VAL A 667 -3.65 54.12 -7.44
C VAL A 667 -3.09 54.67 -6.13
N GLU A 668 -1.95 54.18 -5.65
CA GLU A 668 -1.32 54.70 -4.43
C GLU A 668 -0.77 56.13 -4.62
N ARG A 669 -0.31 56.49 -5.83
CA ARG A 669 0.05 57.87 -6.21
C ARG A 669 -1.16 58.81 -6.17
N LEU A 670 -2.24 58.50 -6.88
CA LEU A 670 -3.46 59.32 -6.93
C LEU A 670 -4.22 59.37 -5.59
N LEU A 671 -4.02 58.39 -4.71
CA LEU A 671 -4.55 58.39 -3.35
C LEU A 671 -3.64 59.08 -2.30
N ALA A 672 -2.40 59.42 -2.67
CA ALA A 672 -1.47 60.18 -1.81
C ALA A 672 -1.48 61.70 -2.10
N THR A 673 -1.86 62.10 -3.31
CA THR A 673 -2.15 63.50 -3.71
C THR A 673 -3.47 63.99 -3.15
#